data_AF-A0A4P9I8V4-F1
#
_entry.id   AF-A0A4P9I8V4-F1
#
_cell.length_a   1.000
_cell.length_b   1.000
_cell.length_c   1.000
_cell.angle_alpha   90.00
_cell.angle_beta   90.00
_cell.angle_gamma   90.00
#
_symmetry.space_group_name_H-M   'P 1'
#
loop_
_entity.id
_entity.type
_entity.pdbx_description
1 polymer ?
#
loop_
_entity_poly.entity_id
_entity_poly.type
_entity_poly.pdbx_seq_one_letter_code
_entity_poly.pdbx_strand_id
1 'polypeptide(L)'
;MSTEMHRFGTSEEDDEDTGMDVQEEDHDDDDDDEEKNNSTPLMVGVDGVLASSGNNNRIQQHQQFQEQTSSQAGSPRCRPIEEKERTKIRERQRRAVTAKILAGLPRHGNYNLRVRADINDVIAALAREAGWVVLPDGTTFPSVSQGTRPAGGTSTTPMTSTSAHMPMQQQTPPATLGGICSGYKSSMEYNACPTKGVFVPTSSLYDASSSARSHMSAMVGDGGGAEIHPLIGGSMDTVDSKKVIDVPQKLQERDFAGTPCVPVYVMLPLGVINMKCELNDPDGLAKQLRVLKSVNVDGVMVDCWWGIVEAHAPQEYNWNGYKRLFQIVRELKLKLQVVMSFHECGGNVGDDVCIPLPHWVAEIGRSNPDIFFTDREGRRNPECLSWGIDKERVLRGRTAVEVYFDYMRSFRVEFDEFFEDGIISMIEVGLGPCGELRYPSNPVKHGWRYPGVGEFQCYDQNLLKSLRKAAEARGHSFWTRGPDNAGSYNSRPHETGFFCDGGDYDGYYGRFFLSWYSQVLVDHGDRVLSLAKLAFEGTCIAAKLSGIHWWYKSASHAAELTAGYYNPCNRDGYAAVMAMLKKHGAAVNFMYAEWSVLDQHGDFSEALADPEGLAWQVLNAAWDVCIPVASENALPCHDREGYNNILERAKPLNDPDGRHFCAFTYLRLGPLLMETQNFVEFERFVKRIHGEAVLDLHS
;
A
#
# COMPACT_ATOMS: atom_id res chain seq x y z
N MET A 1 8.03 -60.42 28.82
CA MET A 1 9.40 -60.72 29.28
C MET A 1 10.14 -59.39 29.16
N SER A 2 10.29 -58.59 30.23
CA SER A 2 11.15 -58.85 31.40
C SER A 2 12.57 -59.14 30.89
N THR A 3 13.61 -58.33 31.12
CA THR A 3 14.16 -57.88 32.42
C THR A 3 15.28 -56.85 32.15
N GLU A 4 15.34 -55.74 32.93
CA GLU A 4 16.39 -55.39 33.93
C GLU A 4 17.70 -54.82 33.35
N MET A 5 18.09 -53.57 33.66
CA MET A 5 18.53 -52.96 34.93
C MET A 5 19.99 -53.27 35.32
N HIS A 6 20.81 -52.20 35.40
CA HIS A 6 21.73 -51.77 36.47
C HIS A 6 22.75 -50.79 35.85
N ARG A 7 22.86 -49.50 36.18
CA ARG A 7 22.89 -48.70 37.44
C ARG A 7 24.21 -48.82 38.22
N PHE A 8 24.80 -47.65 38.46
CA PHE A 8 25.62 -47.11 39.58
C PHE A 8 26.78 -46.28 38.99
N GLY A 9 26.89 -44.96 39.22
CA GLY A 9 26.92 -44.22 40.50
C GLY A 9 28.39 -43.90 40.80
N THR A 10 28.88 -42.80 41.38
CA THR A 10 28.39 -41.63 42.13
C THR A 10 29.66 -40.88 42.54
N SER A 11 29.65 -39.55 42.67
CA SER A 11 30.32 -38.85 43.77
C SER A 11 29.84 -37.40 43.84
N GLU A 12 29.02 -37.16 44.85
CA GLU A 12 28.63 -35.88 45.45
C GLU A 12 29.76 -35.29 46.31
N GLU A 13 29.60 -34.01 46.66
CA GLU A 13 29.90 -33.32 47.94
C GLU A 13 30.02 -31.81 47.58
N ASP A 14 29.02 -30.94 47.77
CA ASP A 14 28.32 -30.43 48.97
C ASP A 14 28.96 -29.20 49.63
N ASP A 15 28.07 -28.36 50.17
CA ASP A 15 28.21 -27.24 51.11
C ASP A 15 28.53 -25.83 50.54
N GLU A 16 27.88 -24.73 50.91
CA GLU A 16 26.84 -24.48 51.92
C GLU A 16 26.15 -23.11 51.69
N ASP A 17 24.97 -23.05 52.27
CA ASP A 17 23.97 -22.01 52.51
C ASP A 17 24.46 -20.59 52.88
N THR A 18 23.82 -19.54 52.31
CA THR A 18 23.49 -18.31 53.06
C THR A 18 22.28 -17.62 52.42
N GLY A 19 21.11 -17.82 53.01
CA GLY A 19 19.92 -17.02 52.72
C GLY A 19 20.05 -15.56 53.18
N MET A 20 19.54 -14.64 52.36
CA MET A 20 19.08 -13.33 52.79
C MET A 20 17.76 -13.02 52.07
N ASP A 21 16.66 -13.20 52.81
CA ASP A 21 15.40 -12.54 52.55
C ASP A 21 15.61 -11.03 52.65
N VAL A 22 15.25 -10.28 51.61
CA VAL A 22 14.91 -8.87 51.74
C VAL A 22 13.59 -8.62 51.02
N GLN A 23 12.59 -8.46 51.86
CA GLN A 23 11.22 -8.06 51.61
C GLN A 23 11.24 -6.59 51.18
N GLU A 24 10.85 -6.27 49.95
CA GLU A 24 10.57 -4.88 49.57
C GLU A 24 9.13 -4.57 49.98
N GLU A 25 9.00 -3.94 51.14
CA GLU A 25 7.78 -3.30 51.62
C GLU A 25 7.62 -1.93 50.96
N ASP A 26 6.39 -1.68 50.49
CA ASP A 26 5.87 -0.35 50.20
C ASP A 26 6.04 0.55 51.43
N HIS A 27 6.65 1.72 51.25
CA HIS A 27 6.37 2.85 52.13
C HIS A 27 6.43 4.18 51.38
N ASP A 28 5.27 4.84 51.43
CA ASP A 28 5.06 6.27 51.28
C ASP A 28 6.03 7.08 52.16
N ASP A 29 6.60 8.14 51.59
CA ASP A 29 7.16 9.27 52.34
C ASP A 29 6.58 10.57 51.75
N ASP A 30 5.42 10.97 52.30
CA ASP A 30 5.12 12.37 52.60
C ASP A 30 5.80 12.69 53.94
N ASP A 31 6.59 13.77 54.00
CA ASP A 31 6.93 14.57 55.20
C ASP A 31 7.92 15.67 54.76
N ASP A 32 7.92 16.90 55.27
CA ASP A 32 6.89 17.70 55.93
C ASP A 32 7.42 19.15 55.99
N ASP A 33 6.52 20.04 56.39
CA ASP A 33 6.57 21.50 56.42
C ASP A 33 7.76 22.22 57.13
N GLU A 34 8.00 23.48 56.71
CA GLU A 34 8.28 24.56 57.67
C GLU A 34 7.39 25.80 57.38
N GLU A 35 6.47 26.02 58.33
CA GLU A 35 5.83 27.25 58.81
C GLU A 35 6.29 28.61 58.23
N LYS A 36 5.33 29.51 57.88
CA LYS A 36 4.65 30.39 58.86
C LYS A 36 3.63 31.35 58.24
N ASN A 37 2.44 31.33 58.85
CA ASN A 37 1.28 32.20 58.62
C ASN A 37 1.40 33.59 59.28
N ASN A 38 0.63 34.54 58.73
CA ASN A 38 -0.16 35.58 59.41
C ASN A 38 -0.98 36.28 58.31
N SER A 39 -2.30 36.51 58.34
CA SER A 39 -3.26 36.75 59.43
C SER A 39 -4.71 36.67 58.89
N THR A 40 -5.67 36.42 59.79
CA THR A 40 -7.12 36.22 59.60
C THR A 40 -7.95 37.54 59.74
N PRO A 41 -9.32 37.57 59.82
CA PRO A 41 -10.24 38.14 58.81
C PRO A 41 -11.24 39.21 59.36
N LEU A 42 -12.25 39.68 58.56
CA LEU A 42 -13.69 39.83 58.95
C LEU A 42 -14.61 40.65 58.00
N MET A 43 -15.92 40.28 58.05
CA MET A 43 -17.21 40.98 57.73
C MET A 43 -17.72 40.99 56.27
N VAL A 44 -18.90 40.43 55.89
CA VAL A 44 -20.35 40.51 56.29
C VAL A 44 -21.16 41.57 55.50
N GLY A 45 -22.29 41.14 54.91
CA GLY A 45 -23.43 41.95 54.40
C GLY A 45 -23.83 41.59 52.96
N VAL A 46 -24.97 41.00 52.54
CA VAL A 46 -26.44 41.07 52.84
C VAL A 46 -27.21 41.62 51.61
N ASP A 47 -28.40 41.03 51.36
CA ASP A 47 -29.50 41.33 50.40
C ASP A 47 -29.29 40.93 48.92
N GLY A 48 -30.19 40.21 48.22
CA GLY A 48 -31.61 39.89 48.40
C GLY A 48 -32.50 40.77 47.51
N VAL A 49 -33.25 40.19 46.54
CA VAL A 49 -34.61 40.58 46.04
C VAL A 49 -34.90 40.07 44.60
N LEU A 50 -35.78 39.06 44.55
CA LEU A 50 -36.98 38.83 43.73
C LEU A 50 -37.19 39.48 42.32
N ALA A 51 -37.49 38.56 41.38
CA ALA A 51 -38.75 38.45 40.61
C ALA A 51 -38.94 39.09 39.21
N SER A 52 -39.27 38.19 38.29
CA SER A 52 -40.44 38.20 37.36
C SER A 52 -40.34 38.85 35.97
N SER A 53 -40.49 37.95 34.99
CA SER A 53 -41.37 37.99 33.80
C SER A 53 -41.25 39.08 32.75
N GLY A 54 -41.32 38.62 31.49
CA GLY A 54 -42.24 39.24 30.54
C GLY A 54 -41.67 39.51 29.15
N ASN A 55 -41.58 38.45 28.35
CA ASN A 55 -41.97 38.31 26.95
C ASN A 55 -42.03 39.54 25.99
N ASN A 56 -41.57 39.20 24.77
CA ASN A 56 -42.13 39.51 23.45
C ASN A 56 -41.53 40.66 22.63
N ASN A 57 -40.95 40.20 21.51
CA ASN A 57 -41.16 40.63 20.13
C ASN A 57 -40.86 42.10 19.78
N ARG A 58 -40.02 42.30 18.75
CA ARG A 58 -40.50 42.61 17.39
C ARG A 58 -39.33 42.98 16.46
N ILE A 59 -39.39 42.36 15.28
CA ILE A 59 -38.63 42.67 14.07
C ILE A 59 -38.89 44.11 13.61
N GLN A 60 -37.86 44.88 13.23
CA GLN A 60 -37.96 45.77 12.07
C GLN A 60 -36.61 46.21 11.49
N GLN A 61 -36.57 46.13 10.15
CA GLN A 61 -35.57 46.61 9.20
C GLN A 61 -35.43 48.15 9.18
N HIS A 62 -34.23 48.65 8.84
CA HIS A 62 -33.92 49.55 7.70
C HIS A 62 -32.43 49.94 7.77
N GLN A 63 -31.62 49.72 6.71
CA GLN A 63 -31.26 50.71 5.66
C GLN A 63 -30.63 51.99 6.26
N GLN A 64 -29.49 52.56 5.85
CA GLN A 64 -28.86 52.72 4.52
C GLN A 64 -27.57 53.57 4.69
N PHE A 65 -26.55 53.40 3.81
CA PHE A 65 -25.47 54.33 3.37
C PHE A 65 -24.54 54.98 4.45
N GLN A 66 -23.25 55.35 4.27
CA GLN A 66 -22.44 55.75 3.12
C GLN A 66 -20.92 55.79 3.50
N GLU A 67 -20.06 55.51 2.53
CA GLU A 67 -18.68 56.00 2.23
C GLU A 67 -17.56 56.25 3.28
N GLN A 68 -16.45 55.53 3.03
CA GLN A 68 -15.02 55.92 3.00
C GLN A 68 -14.41 56.78 4.13
N THR A 69 -13.40 56.23 4.82
CA THR A 69 -12.02 56.77 4.85
C THR A 69 -11.07 55.85 5.65
N SER A 70 -9.79 56.03 5.34
CA SER A 70 -8.61 55.18 5.58
C SER A 70 -8.14 55.00 7.03
N SER A 71 -7.58 53.81 7.27
CA SER A 71 -6.39 53.49 8.07
C SER A 71 -6.25 54.06 9.50
N GLN A 72 -6.41 53.19 10.51
CA GLN A 72 -5.35 52.87 11.48
C GLN A 72 -5.78 51.80 12.50
N ALA A 73 -4.79 50.98 12.88
CA ALA A 73 -4.66 50.27 14.16
C ALA A 73 -5.74 49.24 14.54
N GLY A 74 -5.57 48.01 14.04
CA GLY A 74 -6.18 46.83 14.63
C GLY A 74 -5.41 46.37 15.87
N SER A 75 -6.06 46.45 17.03
CA SER A 75 -5.68 45.77 18.27
C SER A 75 -5.45 44.27 18.04
N PRO A 76 -4.53 43.60 18.77
CA PRO A 76 -4.26 42.18 18.56
C PRO A 76 -5.49 41.35 18.99
N ARG A 77 -6.11 40.64 18.05
CA ARG A 77 -7.13 39.64 18.38
C ARG A 77 -6.51 38.56 19.27
N CYS A 78 -7.08 38.40 20.46
CA CYS A 78 -6.70 37.36 21.41
C CYS A 78 -6.99 35.99 20.79
N ARG A 79 -5.95 35.15 20.61
CA ARG A 79 -6.15 33.73 20.25
C ARG A 79 -6.97 33.01 21.35
N PRO A 80 -7.84 32.05 21.00
CA PRO A 80 -8.60 31.25 21.95
C PRO A 80 -7.70 30.66 23.03
N ILE A 81 -8.15 30.67 24.29
CA ILE A 81 -7.38 30.25 25.46
C ILE A 81 -6.88 28.80 25.28
N GLU A 82 -7.70 27.91 24.72
CA GLU A 82 -7.37 26.51 24.44
C GLU A 82 -6.24 26.33 23.41
N GLU A 83 -6.15 27.18 22.39
CA GLU A 83 -5.08 27.13 21.39
C GLU A 83 -3.74 27.61 21.98
N LYS A 84 -3.80 28.64 22.86
CA LYS A 84 -2.64 29.07 23.63
C LYS A 84 -2.16 27.98 24.59
N GLU A 85 -3.07 27.23 25.21
CA GLU A 85 -2.71 26.13 26.10
C GLU A 85 -2.14 24.92 25.35
N ARG A 86 -2.73 24.54 24.21
CA ARG A 86 -2.16 23.51 23.32
C ARG A 86 -0.77 23.89 22.83
N THR A 87 -0.54 25.16 22.49
CA THR A 87 0.79 25.64 22.09
C THR A 87 1.77 25.61 23.27
N LYS A 88 1.34 25.99 24.48
CA LYS A 88 2.16 25.90 25.70
C LYS A 88 2.53 24.47 26.05
N ILE A 89 1.60 23.51 25.91
CA ILE A 89 1.83 22.09 26.18
C ILE A 89 2.82 21.51 25.18
N ARG A 90 2.64 21.76 23.88
CA ARG A 90 3.60 21.34 22.85
C ARG A 90 4.99 21.91 23.09
N GLU A 91 5.07 23.18 23.46
CA GLU A 91 6.35 23.83 23.74
C GLU A 91 7.00 23.29 25.02
N ARG A 92 6.20 22.93 26.05
CA ARG A 92 6.69 22.27 27.27
C ARG A 92 7.19 20.86 26.97
N GLN A 93 6.49 20.09 26.16
CA GLN A 93 6.92 18.76 25.72
C GLN A 93 8.20 18.84 24.87
N ARG A 94 8.27 19.79 23.92
CA ARG A 94 9.47 20.04 23.11
C ARG A 94 10.68 20.36 23.98
N ARG A 95 10.52 21.24 24.97
CA ARG A 95 11.59 21.60 25.92
C ARG A 95 11.98 20.42 26.82
N ALA A 96 11.01 19.62 27.27
CA ALA A 96 11.29 18.44 28.10
C ALA A 96 12.08 17.37 27.34
N VAL A 97 11.72 17.11 26.08
CA VAL A 97 12.46 16.17 25.21
C VAL A 97 13.87 16.70 24.93
N THR A 98 13.99 17.98 24.57
CA THR A 98 15.30 18.62 24.32
C THR A 98 16.20 18.57 25.56
N ALA A 99 15.65 18.82 26.75
CA ALA A 99 16.38 18.73 28.01
C ALA A 99 16.84 17.30 28.33
N LYS A 100 16.00 16.28 28.08
CA LYS A 100 16.38 14.86 28.25
C LYS A 100 17.52 14.46 27.31
N ILE A 101 17.47 14.91 26.05
CA ILE A 101 18.54 14.64 25.07
C ILE A 101 19.84 15.32 25.50
N LEU A 102 19.80 16.62 25.83
CA LEU A 102 20.99 17.37 26.25
C LEU A 102 21.59 16.88 27.57
N ALA A 103 20.77 16.32 28.48
CA ALA A 103 21.25 15.67 29.71
C ALA A 103 21.85 14.28 29.47
N GLY A 104 21.40 13.56 28.44
CA GLY A 104 21.90 12.22 28.08
C GLY A 104 23.21 12.25 27.28
N LEU A 105 23.41 13.26 26.44
CA LEU A 105 24.59 13.40 25.57
C LEU A 105 25.95 13.40 26.33
N PRO A 106 26.10 14.05 27.50
CA PRO A 106 27.32 13.95 28.30
C PRO A 106 27.65 12.53 28.78
N ARG A 107 26.63 11.68 28.98
CA ARG A 107 26.78 10.32 29.53
C ARG A 107 26.97 9.27 28.46
N HIS A 108 26.42 9.49 27.26
CA HIS A 108 26.34 8.46 26.22
C HIS A 108 26.96 8.87 24.86
N GLY A 109 27.29 10.15 24.66
CA GLY A 109 27.74 10.69 23.37
C GLY A 109 29.25 10.65 23.10
N ASN A 110 30.04 10.05 23.99
CA ASN A 110 31.50 9.91 23.85
C ASN A 110 32.26 11.22 23.55
N TYR A 111 31.72 12.36 23.99
CA TYR A 111 32.34 13.68 23.86
C TYR A 111 33.38 13.88 24.97
N ASN A 112 34.57 14.40 24.64
CA ASN A 112 35.58 14.81 25.61
C ASN A 112 35.18 16.10 26.33
N LEU A 113 34.16 16.02 27.17
CA LEU A 113 33.63 17.11 27.99
C LEU A 113 34.26 17.11 29.39
N ARG A 114 34.39 18.28 30.00
CA ARG A 114 34.83 18.37 31.41
C ARG A 114 33.77 17.75 32.32
N VAL A 115 34.20 17.25 33.49
CA VAL A 115 33.34 16.59 34.49
C VAL A 115 32.16 17.47 34.97
N ARG A 116 32.22 18.80 34.75
CA ARG A 116 31.14 19.77 35.01
C ARG A 116 30.79 20.62 33.78
N ALA A 117 30.89 20.05 32.58
CA ALA A 117 30.52 20.74 31.35
C ALA A 117 29.05 21.15 31.37
N ASP A 118 28.78 22.39 30.97
CA ASP A 118 27.41 22.90 30.90
C ASP A 118 26.76 22.57 29.54
N ILE A 119 25.50 22.97 29.36
CA ILE A 119 24.76 22.68 28.13
C ILE A 119 25.40 23.32 26.89
N ASN A 120 26.06 24.48 27.04
CA ASN A 120 26.71 25.16 25.92
C ASN A 120 27.96 24.41 25.46
N ASP A 121 28.70 23.80 26.39
CA ASP A 121 29.83 22.92 26.07
C ASP A 121 29.40 21.68 25.26
N VAL A 122 28.24 21.10 25.60
CA VAL A 122 27.64 19.96 24.88
C VAL A 122 27.25 20.37 23.46
N ILE A 123 26.57 21.52 23.31
CA ILE A 123 26.15 22.04 22.01
C ILE A 123 27.37 22.38 21.15
N ALA A 124 28.43 22.95 21.73
CA ALA A 124 29.68 23.23 21.03
C ALA A 124 30.39 21.95 20.56
N ALA A 125 30.34 20.87 21.34
CA ALA A 125 30.88 19.57 20.93
C ALA A 125 30.07 18.96 19.78
N LEU A 126 28.74 19.00 19.86
CA LEU A 126 27.85 18.53 18.80
C LEU A 126 28.06 19.30 17.48
N ALA A 127 28.19 20.64 17.56
CA ALA A 127 28.44 21.47 16.39
C ALA A 127 29.79 21.15 15.74
N ARG A 128 30.84 20.87 16.54
CA ARG A 128 32.15 20.43 16.02
C ARG A 128 32.08 19.07 15.34
N GLU A 129 31.32 18.12 15.89
CA GLU A 129 31.08 16.83 15.25
C GLU A 129 30.34 16.99 13.91
N ALA A 130 29.37 17.90 13.86
CA ALA A 130 28.64 18.24 12.64
C ALA A 130 29.46 19.06 11.62
N GLY A 131 30.76 19.25 11.82
CA GLY A 131 31.66 19.91 10.86
C GLY A 131 31.69 21.44 10.97
N TRP A 132 31.23 22.02 12.08
CA TRP A 132 31.29 23.45 12.34
C TRP A 132 32.51 23.81 13.19
N VAL A 133 33.13 24.95 12.90
CA VAL A 133 34.11 25.56 13.79
C VAL A 133 33.35 26.36 14.84
N VAL A 134 33.63 26.10 16.11
CA VAL A 134 33.03 26.80 17.26
C VAL A 134 34.14 27.53 18.02
N LEU A 135 34.06 28.85 18.06
CA LEU A 135 35.02 29.70 18.79
C LEU A 135 34.72 29.72 20.30
N PRO A 136 35.70 30.11 21.15
CA PRO A 136 35.52 30.17 22.60
C PRO A 136 34.44 31.18 23.07
N ASP A 137 34.08 32.13 22.22
CA ASP A 137 33.00 33.11 22.47
C ASP A 137 31.60 32.58 22.07
N GLY A 138 31.52 31.34 21.57
CA GLY A 138 30.27 30.70 21.13
C GLY A 138 29.91 30.94 19.67
N THR A 139 30.71 31.71 18.91
CA THR A 139 30.45 31.97 17.50
C THR A 139 30.73 30.73 16.64
N THR A 140 29.82 30.35 15.73
CA THR A 140 29.94 29.16 14.89
C THR A 140 29.94 29.46 13.39
N PHE A 141 30.77 28.75 12.62
CA PHE A 141 30.79 28.85 11.14
C PHE A 141 31.18 27.52 10.46
N PRO A 142 30.79 27.28 9.19
CA PRO A 142 31.03 26.01 8.52
C PRO A 142 32.52 25.80 8.21
N SER A 143 33.04 24.58 8.39
CA SER A 143 34.43 24.25 8.01
C SER A 143 34.57 24.11 6.49
N VAL A 144 35.39 24.95 5.86
CA VAL A 144 35.67 24.90 4.41
C VAL A 144 36.64 23.75 4.11
N SER A 145 36.25 22.83 3.22
CA SER A 145 37.04 21.67 2.83
C SER A 145 38.26 22.05 1.97
N GLN A 146 39.47 21.71 2.44
CA GLN A 146 40.62 21.46 1.57
C GLN A 146 40.98 19.98 1.63
N GLY A 147 40.90 19.33 0.47
CA GLY A 147 41.22 17.91 0.31
C GLY A 147 42.68 17.62 0.65
N THR A 148 42.91 16.54 1.38
CA THR A 148 44.27 16.08 1.71
C THR A 148 44.42 14.58 1.42
N ARG A 149 45.39 14.26 0.56
CA ARG A 149 45.96 12.92 0.35
C ARG A 149 46.54 12.36 1.65
N PRO A 150 46.63 11.02 1.82
CA PRO A 150 47.35 10.41 2.93
C PRO A 150 48.85 10.21 2.63
N ALA A 151 49.69 10.55 3.60
CA ALA A 151 51.09 10.12 3.79
C ALA A 151 51.18 9.53 5.22
N GLY A 152 51.95 8.50 5.58
CA GLY A 152 52.93 7.63 4.92
C GLY A 152 53.63 6.76 6.00
N GLY A 153 54.46 5.78 5.56
CA GLY A 153 55.44 5.00 6.36
C GLY A 153 55.38 3.48 6.05
N THR A 154 56.42 2.73 5.66
CA THR A 154 57.89 2.86 5.84
C THR A 154 58.70 2.02 4.81
N SER A 155 59.80 2.61 4.34
CA SER A 155 61.09 2.22 3.69
C SER A 155 61.45 0.77 3.23
N THR A 156 62.00 0.63 1.99
CA THR A 156 63.45 0.35 1.71
C THR A 156 63.84 0.21 0.20
N THR A 157 64.98 0.85 -0.17
CA THR A 157 65.92 0.66 -1.33
C THR A 157 65.69 1.30 -2.73
N PRO A 158 66.77 1.70 -3.47
CA PRO A 158 66.73 2.73 -4.52
C PRO A 158 67.15 2.31 -5.96
N MET A 159 67.04 3.27 -6.91
CA MET A 159 67.53 3.34 -8.32
C MET A 159 66.67 2.59 -9.38
N THR A 160 66.29 3.11 -10.55
CA THR A 160 66.75 4.20 -11.45
C THR A 160 65.70 4.51 -12.54
N SER A 161 65.56 5.80 -12.90
CA SER A 161 65.42 6.43 -14.23
C SER A 161 64.30 6.11 -15.27
N THR A 162 63.86 7.22 -15.93
CA THR A 162 63.28 7.41 -17.30
C THR A 162 61.81 7.00 -17.55
N SER A 163 60.84 7.94 -17.68
CA SER A 163 60.51 8.91 -18.75
C SER A 163 59.67 8.33 -19.92
N ALA A 164 58.42 8.77 -20.07
CA ALA A 164 57.85 9.32 -21.32
C ALA A 164 56.29 9.37 -21.34
N HIS A 165 55.79 10.58 -21.60
CA HIS A 165 54.69 10.95 -22.51
C HIS A 165 53.23 10.46 -22.31
N MET A 166 52.42 11.42 -21.84
CA MET A 166 51.05 11.81 -22.28
C MET A 166 50.99 12.08 -23.82
N PRO A 167 49.80 12.22 -24.49
CA PRO A 167 48.58 12.86 -23.96
C PRO A 167 47.18 12.36 -24.43
N MET A 168 46.19 12.97 -23.77
CA MET A 168 44.76 13.11 -24.11
C MET A 168 44.50 13.76 -25.50
N GLN A 169 43.30 13.59 -26.09
CA GLN A 169 42.17 14.57 -26.05
C GLN A 169 40.99 14.27 -27.04
N GLN A 170 39.76 14.52 -26.54
CA GLN A 170 38.54 15.13 -27.17
C GLN A 170 37.81 14.47 -28.37
N GLN A 171 36.49 14.17 -28.27
CA GLN A 171 35.28 15.00 -28.57
C GLN A 171 35.24 15.48 -30.05
N THR A 172 34.21 15.33 -30.91
CA THR A 172 32.71 15.24 -30.84
C THR A 172 32.16 14.87 -32.27
N PRO A 173 30.82 14.75 -32.54
CA PRO A 173 30.19 14.03 -33.69
C PRO A 173 29.89 14.96 -34.91
N PRO A 174 29.26 14.54 -36.05
CA PRO A 174 27.79 14.34 -36.18
C PRO A 174 27.29 13.41 -37.35
N ALA A 175 25.95 13.24 -37.44
CA ALA A 175 25.12 13.35 -38.67
C ALA A 175 24.16 12.18 -39.04
N THR A 176 22.90 12.60 -39.19
CA THR A 176 21.68 11.97 -39.73
C THR A 176 21.59 12.08 -41.26
N LEU A 177 20.92 11.10 -41.91
CA LEU A 177 20.18 11.09 -43.21
C LEU A 177 20.10 9.60 -43.62
N GLY A 178 18.98 8.94 -43.93
CA GLY A 178 17.77 9.31 -44.67
C GLY A 178 17.68 8.40 -45.91
N GLY A 179 16.58 7.64 -46.13
CA GLY A 179 16.25 7.08 -47.46
C GLY A 179 15.73 5.63 -47.59
N ILE A 180 14.40 5.48 -47.56
CA ILE A 180 13.49 4.85 -48.56
C ILE A 180 13.69 3.39 -49.09
N CYS A 181 12.55 2.69 -49.09
CA CYS A 181 12.12 1.38 -49.61
C CYS A 181 12.50 0.92 -51.04
N SER A 182 12.53 -0.42 -51.20
CA SER A 182 11.95 -1.22 -52.31
C SER A 182 12.05 -2.71 -51.88
N GLY A 183 11.10 -3.64 -51.99
CA GLY A 183 10.03 -3.84 -52.95
C GLY A 183 10.26 -5.19 -53.67
N TYR A 184 9.63 -6.28 -53.22
CA TYR A 184 9.49 -7.52 -54.00
C TYR A 184 8.13 -8.19 -53.75
N LYS A 185 7.36 -8.35 -54.82
CA LYS A 185 6.16 -9.19 -54.97
C LYS A 185 6.47 -10.35 -55.91
N SER A 186 5.74 -11.46 -55.74
CA SER A 186 5.46 -12.58 -56.69
C SER A 186 5.65 -13.93 -55.95
N SER A 187 4.80 -14.96 -56.00
CA SER A 187 3.51 -15.23 -56.65
C SER A 187 2.95 -16.53 -56.01
N MET A 188 1.63 -16.70 -56.11
CA MET A 188 0.83 -17.90 -55.79
C MET A 188 1.28 -19.17 -56.56
N GLU A 189 1.00 -20.37 -56.02
CA GLU A 189 -0.06 -21.26 -56.54
C GLU A 189 -0.30 -22.55 -55.71
N TYR A 190 -1.49 -23.12 -55.95
CA TYR A 190 -2.29 -24.10 -55.20
C TYR A 190 -1.91 -25.59 -55.43
N ASN A 191 -2.36 -26.47 -54.53
CA ASN A 191 -3.02 -27.78 -54.79
C ASN A 191 -3.63 -28.31 -53.47
N ALA A 192 -4.95 -28.33 -53.26
CA ALA A 192 -6.00 -29.25 -53.76
C ALA A 192 -6.15 -30.56 -52.93
N CYS A 193 -7.29 -30.66 -52.21
CA CYS A 193 -7.85 -31.84 -51.50
C CYS A 193 -8.28 -32.96 -52.47
N PRO A 194 -8.60 -34.22 -52.03
CA PRO A 194 -9.98 -34.54 -51.60
C PRO A 194 -10.24 -35.80 -50.69
N THR A 195 -11.17 -35.64 -49.74
CA THR A 195 -12.30 -36.51 -49.28
C THR A 195 -12.23 -38.03 -48.95
N LYS A 196 -13.12 -38.41 -48.00
CA LYS A 196 -13.76 -39.72 -47.65
C LYS A 196 -13.03 -40.58 -46.59
N GLY A 197 -13.67 -41.18 -45.58
CA GLY A 197 -15.10 -41.40 -45.30
C GLY A 197 -15.34 -42.05 -43.92
N VAL A 198 -16.62 -42.20 -43.62
CA VAL A 198 -17.34 -42.63 -42.40
C VAL A 198 -17.07 -44.09 -41.99
N PHE A 199 -17.11 -44.42 -40.68
CA PHE A 199 -17.99 -45.44 -40.06
C PHE A 199 -17.72 -45.66 -38.54
N VAL A 200 -18.82 -45.79 -37.80
CA VAL A 200 -18.95 -46.20 -36.38
C VAL A 200 -19.13 -47.73 -36.33
N PRO A 201 -18.83 -48.40 -35.20
CA PRO A 201 -19.90 -49.13 -34.51
C PRO A 201 -19.91 -48.97 -32.97
N THR A 202 -21.14 -48.80 -32.48
CA THR A 202 -21.77 -49.24 -31.20
C THR A 202 -21.37 -50.68 -30.78
N SER A 203 -21.59 -51.25 -29.59
CA SER A 203 -22.15 -50.94 -28.24
C SER A 203 -22.20 -52.28 -27.46
N SER A 204 -22.10 -52.30 -26.11
CA SER A 204 -22.95 -53.11 -25.18
C SER A 204 -22.39 -52.99 -23.74
N LEU A 205 -23.09 -52.52 -22.68
CA LEU A 205 -24.37 -52.87 -22.03
C LEU A 205 -24.38 -54.18 -21.22
N TYR A 206 -24.52 -54.04 -19.89
CA TYR A 206 -25.49 -54.79 -19.07
C TYR A 206 -26.15 -53.86 -18.02
N ASP A 207 -27.50 -53.90 -18.03
CA ASP A 207 -28.51 -53.35 -17.09
C ASP A 207 -28.48 -54.04 -15.70
N ALA A 208 -29.20 -53.68 -14.63
CA ALA A 208 -30.59 -53.20 -14.41
C ALA A 208 -30.70 -52.61 -12.97
N SER A 209 -31.43 -51.52 -12.63
CA SER A 209 -32.85 -51.13 -12.73
C SER A 209 -33.81 -51.72 -11.67
N SER A 210 -34.43 -50.83 -10.87
CA SER A 210 -35.88 -50.73 -10.52
C SER A 210 -36.10 -49.60 -9.46
N SER A 211 -36.71 -48.43 -9.73
CA SER A 211 -38.15 -48.04 -9.74
C SER A 211 -38.92 -48.30 -8.42
N ALA A 212 -39.73 -47.41 -7.81
CA ALA A 212 -40.81 -46.60 -8.39
C ALA A 212 -41.36 -45.45 -7.48
N ARG A 213 -42.18 -44.59 -8.13
CA ARG A 213 -43.12 -43.50 -7.74
C ARG A 213 -44.18 -43.90 -6.68
N SER A 214 -45.07 -43.12 -6.06
CA SER A 214 -45.64 -41.74 -6.14
C SER A 214 -46.62 -41.55 -4.94
N HIS A 215 -46.94 -40.31 -4.51
CA HIS A 215 -48.32 -39.78 -4.41
C HIS A 215 -48.42 -38.40 -3.72
N MET A 216 -49.36 -37.59 -4.22
CA MET A 216 -49.81 -36.28 -3.74
C MET A 216 -50.75 -36.37 -2.52
N SER A 217 -50.93 -35.28 -1.78
CA SER A 217 -52.26 -34.82 -1.34
C SER A 217 -52.25 -33.33 -0.96
N ALA A 218 -53.31 -32.62 -1.37
CA ALA A 218 -53.69 -31.28 -0.95
C ALA A 218 -55.05 -31.39 -0.23
N MET A 219 -55.31 -30.51 0.74
CA MET A 219 -56.67 -30.16 1.16
C MET A 219 -56.82 -28.67 1.47
N VAL A 220 -58.03 -28.21 1.24
CA VAL A 220 -58.55 -26.85 1.08
C VAL A 220 -59.32 -26.43 2.35
N GLY A 221 -59.41 -25.12 2.59
CA GLY A 221 -60.45 -24.42 3.36
C GLY A 221 -60.02 -22.97 3.59
N ASP A 222 -60.43 -21.99 2.76
CA ASP A 222 -61.66 -21.17 2.91
C ASP A 222 -61.52 -20.13 4.05
N GLY A 223 -61.74 -18.82 3.96
CA GLY A 223 -62.25 -17.87 2.96
C GLY A 223 -62.42 -16.49 3.64
N GLY A 224 -62.43 -15.38 2.88
CA GLY A 224 -62.82 -14.00 3.29
C GLY A 224 -61.68 -13.15 3.92
N GLY A 225 -61.38 -11.90 3.55
CA GLY A 225 -62.10 -10.86 2.82
C GLY A 225 -62.78 -9.85 3.76
N ALA A 226 -62.14 -8.72 4.07
CA ALA A 226 -62.73 -7.36 4.26
C ALA A 226 -61.83 -6.36 5.04
N GLU A 227 -61.56 -5.21 4.39
CA GLU A 227 -61.71 -3.81 4.84
C GLU A 227 -61.19 -3.25 6.19
N ILE A 228 -60.21 -2.33 6.08
CA ILE A 228 -60.26 -0.86 6.35
C ILE A 228 -60.97 -0.30 7.63
N HIS A 229 -60.13 0.30 8.51
CA HIS A 229 -60.27 1.54 9.34
C HIS A 229 -61.18 1.57 10.61
N PRO A 230 -61.13 2.66 11.43
CA PRO A 230 -60.30 2.93 12.62
C PRO A 230 -61.17 3.04 13.90
N LEU A 231 -60.65 3.53 15.04
CA LEU A 231 -61.35 4.30 16.12
C LEU A 231 -60.40 4.34 17.35
N ILE A 232 -59.76 5.47 17.69
CA ILE A 232 -60.22 6.61 18.52
C ILE A 232 -60.54 6.25 19.98
N GLY A 233 -59.85 6.94 20.89
CA GLY A 233 -60.19 7.14 22.31
C GLY A 233 -58.96 6.93 23.22
N GLY A 234 -58.16 7.96 23.54
CA GLY A 234 -58.32 8.85 24.71
C GLY A 234 -57.73 8.17 25.97
N SER A 235 -56.86 8.72 26.80
CA SER A 235 -56.75 10.08 27.34
C SER A 235 -55.59 10.15 28.35
N MET A 236 -55.11 11.38 28.61
CA MET A 236 -54.36 11.91 29.77
C MET A 236 -52.83 11.80 29.87
N ASP A 237 -52.19 12.90 29.47
CA ASP A 237 -51.29 13.80 30.24
C ASP A 237 -50.26 13.20 31.21
N THR A 238 -48.98 13.54 30.99
CA THR A 238 -48.21 14.39 31.93
C THR A 238 -46.81 14.80 31.40
N VAL A 239 -46.61 16.13 31.38
CA VAL A 239 -45.38 16.91 31.63
C VAL A 239 -44.18 16.79 30.69
N ASP A 240 -44.09 17.84 29.87
CA ASP A 240 -42.97 18.38 29.11
C ASP A 240 -41.65 18.48 29.91
N SER A 241 -40.63 17.76 29.45
CA SER A 241 -39.23 17.99 29.81
C SER A 241 -38.47 18.22 28.51
N LYS A 242 -38.24 19.50 28.19
CA LYS A 242 -37.34 19.96 27.11
C LYS A 242 -35.99 19.24 27.22
N LYS A 243 -35.83 18.15 26.48
CA LYS A 243 -34.52 17.70 26.02
C LYS A 243 -34.11 18.68 24.93
N VAL A 244 -33.09 19.49 25.23
CA VAL A 244 -32.25 20.08 24.18
C VAL A 244 -31.67 18.88 23.44
N ILE A 245 -32.28 18.54 22.31
CA ILE A 245 -31.68 17.63 21.36
C ILE A 245 -30.51 18.42 20.78
N ASP A 246 -29.31 18.08 21.25
CA ASP A 246 -28.09 18.45 20.57
C ASP A 246 -28.15 17.75 19.21
N VAL A 247 -28.68 18.45 18.21
CA VAL A 247 -28.67 17.99 16.83
C VAL A 247 -27.19 17.89 16.47
N PRO A 248 -26.67 16.70 16.11
CA PRO A 248 -25.31 16.62 15.61
C PRO A 248 -25.22 17.63 14.47
N GLN A 249 -24.37 18.65 14.61
CA GLN A 249 -24.04 19.51 13.47
C GLN A 249 -23.56 18.55 12.38
N LYS A 250 -24.39 18.30 11.37
CA LYS A 250 -23.97 17.60 10.15
C LYS A 250 -22.68 18.30 9.73
N LEU A 251 -21.55 17.60 9.84
CA LEU A 251 -20.27 18.10 9.36
C LEU A 251 -20.52 18.55 7.93
N GLN A 252 -20.37 19.85 7.71
CA GLN A 252 -20.66 20.45 6.43
C GLN A 252 -19.66 19.86 5.44
N GLU A 253 -20.14 19.10 4.45
CA GLU A 253 -19.27 18.43 3.48
C GLU A 253 -18.39 19.47 2.77
N ARG A 254 -17.10 19.15 2.63
CA ARG A 254 -16.16 20.03 1.94
C ARG A 254 -16.59 20.26 0.49
N ASP A 255 -16.60 21.52 0.06
CA ASP A 255 -16.76 21.85 -1.35
C ASP A 255 -15.47 21.56 -2.12
N PHE A 256 -15.59 20.81 -3.23
CA PHE A 256 -14.49 20.48 -4.14
C PHE A 256 -14.56 21.27 -5.45
N ALA A 257 -15.56 22.15 -5.62
CA ALA A 257 -15.68 22.99 -6.79
C ALA A 257 -14.41 23.84 -7.02
N GLY A 258 -13.89 23.81 -8.24
CA GLY A 258 -12.68 24.55 -8.62
C GLY A 258 -11.35 23.92 -8.20
N THR A 259 -11.36 22.75 -7.54
CA THR A 259 -10.13 21.98 -7.28
C THR A 259 -9.62 21.28 -8.56
N PRO A 260 -8.33 20.91 -8.65
CA PRO A 260 -7.78 20.21 -9.82
C PRO A 260 -8.59 18.96 -10.18
N CYS A 261 -8.84 18.73 -11.47
CA CYS A 261 -9.55 17.53 -11.93
C CYS A 261 -8.67 16.29 -11.75
N VAL A 262 -9.22 15.24 -11.12
CA VAL A 262 -8.59 13.91 -11.05
C VAL A 262 -9.42 12.96 -11.92
N PRO A 263 -8.85 12.40 -13.00
CA PRO A 263 -9.56 11.48 -13.89
C PRO A 263 -10.05 10.22 -13.16
N VAL A 264 -11.26 9.78 -13.47
CA VAL A 264 -11.91 8.60 -12.91
C VAL A 264 -11.97 7.48 -13.94
N TYR A 265 -11.46 6.33 -13.55
CA TYR A 265 -11.58 5.09 -14.29
C TYR A 265 -12.44 4.10 -13.50
N VAL A 266 -13.05 3.13 -14.19
CA VAL A 266 -13.76 2.03 -13.56
C VAL A 266 -13.14 0.71 -13.99
N MET A 267 -12.75 -0.14 -13.03
CA MET A 267 -12.23 -1.47 -13.33
C MET A 267 -13.33 -2.37 -13.88
N LEU A 268 -13.06 -3.02 -15.01
CA LEU A 268 -13.98 -3.99 -15.61
C LEU A 268 -14.06 -5.29 -14.77
N PRO A 269 -15.07 -6.14 -15.00
CA PRO A 269 -15.15 -7.49 -14.41
C PRO A 269 -13.89 -8.34 -14.72
N LEU A 270 -13.42 -9.19 -13.79
CA LEU A 270 -12.14 -9.91 -13.92
C LEU A 270 -12.23 -10.89 -15.10
N GLY A 271 -13.40 -11.51 -15.24
CA GLY A 271 -13.75 -12.39 -16.36
C GLY A 271 -14.39 -11.68 -17.55
N VAL A 272 -14.13 -10.38 -17.79
CA VAL A 272 -14.65 -9.71 -18.99
C VAL A 272 -14.15 -10.39 -20.28
N ILE A 273 -12.93 -10.92 -20.26
CA ILE A 273 -12.40 -11.84 -21.28
C ILE A 273 -12.40 -13.26 -20.70
N ASN A 274 -12.94 -14.23 -21.44
CA ASN A 274 -12.98 -15.63 -21.01
C ASN A 274 -11.67 -16.38 -21.33
N MET A 275 -11.54 -17.63 -20.84
CA MET A 275 -10.35 -18.47 -21.05
C MET A 275 -10.05 -18.83 -22.52
N LYS A 276 -10.96 -18.55 -23.46
CA LYS A 276 -10.73 -18.71 -24.92
C LYS A 276 -10.26 -17.41 -25.58
N CYS A 277 -10.02 -16.37 -24.79
CA CYS A 277 -9.77 -15.01 -25.24
C CYS A 277 -10.91 -14.44 -26.09
N GLU A 278 -12.15 -14.61 -25.62
CA GLU A 278 -13.36 -14.02 -26.20
C GLU A 278 -13.98 -13.04 -25.21
N LEU A 279 -14.54 -11.94 -25.72
CA LEU A 279 -15.23 -10.93 -24.90
C LEU A 279 -16.61 -11.45 -24.45
N ASN A 280 -16.84 -11.48 -23.15
CA ASN A 280 -18.13 -11.85 -22.56
C ASN A 280 -19.12 -10.69 -22.66
N ASP A 281 -20.37 -11.01 -23.05
CA ASP A 281 -21.50 -10.08 -23.21
C ASP A 281 -21.12 -8.70 -23.80
N PRO A 282 -20.65 -8.63 -25.07
CA PRO A 282 -20.22 -7.37 -25.68
C PRO A 282 -21.31 -6.29 -25.68
N ASP A 283 -22.57 -6.68 -25.88
CA ASP A 283 -23.70 -5.75 -25.98
C ASP A 283 -24.11 -5.20 -24.61
N GLY A 284 -24.17 -6.05 -23.58
CA GLY A 284 -24.43 -5.61 -22.21
C GLY A 284 -23.31 -4.72 -21.68
N LEU A 285 -22.05 -5.08 -21.92
CA LEU A 285 -20.91 -4.27 -21.57
C LEU A 285 -20.96 -2.90 -22.28
N ALA A 286 -21.20 -2.86 -23.59
CA ALA A 286 -21.31 -1.60 -24.32
C ALA A 286 -22.44 -0.71 -23.78
N LYS A 287 -23.56 -1.27 -23.30
CA LYS A 287 -24.62 -0.50 -22.62
C LYS A 287 -24.10 0.08 -21.31
N GLN A 288 -23.49 -0.73 -20.45
CA GLN A 288 -22.91 -0.29 -19.18
C GLN A 288 -21.88 0.82 -19.37
N LEU A 289 -20.98 0.69 -20.35
CA LEU A 289 -19.98 1.70 -20.67
C LEU A 289 -20.59 3.01 -21.18
N ARG A 290 -21.71 2.97 -21.92
CA ARG A 290 -22.45 4.20 -22.29
C ARG A 290 -23.02 4.90 -21.07
N VAL A 291 -23.50 4.15 -20.07
CA VAL A 291 -24.01 4.72 -18.82
C VAL A 291 -22.86 5.40 -18.05
N LEU A 292 -21.70 4.73 -17.89
CA LEU A 292 -20.51 5.35 -17.31
C LEU A 292 -20.09 6.61 -18.04
N LYS A 293 -20.07 6.59 -19.39
CA LYS A 293 -19.69 7.75 -20.18
C LYS A 293 -20.66 8.92 -20.00
N SER A 294 -21.95 8.66 -19.77
CA SER A 294 -22.97 9.70 -19.59
C SER A 294 -22.79 10.53 -18.31
N VAL A 295 -22.09 9.98 -17.31
CA VAL A 295 -21.73 10.67 -16.06
C VAL A 295 -20.26 11.13 -16.05
N ASN A 296 -19.68 11.31 -17.24
CA ASN A 296 -18.32 11.82 -17.45
C ASN A 296 -17.16 10.94 -16.96
N VAL A 297 -17.35 9.64 -16.70
CA VAL A 297 -16.21 8.73 -16.46
C VAL A 297 -15.20 8.85 -17.61
N ASP A 298 -13.92 8.99 -17.26
CA ASP A 298 -12.84 9.28 -18.20
C ASP A 298 -12.43 8.02 -18.99
N GLY A 299 -12.45 6.86 -18.33
CA GLY A 299 -12.04 5.60 -18.94
C GLY A 299 -12.37 4.37 -18.12
N VAL A 300 -11.79 3.24 -18.54
CA VAL A 300 -11.89 1.96 -17.83
C VAL A 300 -10.51 1.34 -17.64
N MET A 301 -10.38 0.53 -16.59
CA MET A 301 -9.20 -0.29 -16.34
C MET A 301 -9.52 -1.76 -16.63
N VAL A 302 -8.58 -2.49 -17.25
CA VAL A 302 -8.73 -3.92 -17.54
C VAL A 302 -7.43 -4.71 -17.40
N ASP A 303 -7.53 -5.90 -16.80
CA ASP A 303 -6.47 -6.90 -16.76
C ASP A 303 -6.27 -7.59 -18.11
N CYS A 304 -5.06 -7.50 -18.64
CA CYS A 304 -4.56 -8.36 -19.70
C CYS A 304 -3.90 -9.59 -19.07
N TRP A 305 -4.68 -10.66 -18.94
CA TRP A 305 -4.26 -11.89 -18.28
C TRP A 305 -3.23 -12.66 -19.12
N TRP A 306 -2.03 -12.86 -18.57
CA TRP A 306 -1.00 -13.66 -19.21
C TRP A 306 -1.49 -15.08 -19.51
N GLY A 307 -2.19 -15.68 -18.55
CA GLY A 307 -2.79 -17.02 -18.66
C GLY A 307 -3.84 -17.22 -19.74
N ILE A 308 -4.44 -16.14 -20.25
CA ILE A 308 -5.42 -16.18 -21.35
C ILE A 308 -4.71 -15.95 -22.70
N VAL A 309 -3.83 -14.94 -22.73
CA VAL A 309 -3.26 -14.46 -23.99
C VAL A 309 -2.16 -15.38 -24.52
N GLU A 310 -1.29 -15.91 -23.66
CA GLU A 310 -0.20 -16.85 -24.04
C GLU A 310 -0.49 -18.27 -23.49
N ALA A 311 -1.76 -18.67 -23.45
CA ALA A 311 -2.26 -19.82 -22.69
C ALA A 311 -1.62 -21.16 -23.10
N HIS A 312 -1.48 -21.41 -24.40
CA HIS A 312 -1.20 -22.73 -24.95
C HIS A 312 0.30 -23.01 -25.14
N ALA A 313 1.03 -22.06 -25.72
CA ALA A 313 2.44 -22.22 -26.03
C ALA A 313 3.22 -20.91 -25.89
N PRO A 314 4.52 -20.99 -25.57
CA PRO A 314 5.44 -19.87 -25.62
C PRO A 314 5.33 -19.06 -26.92
N GLN A 315 5.21 -17.73 -26.79
CA GLN A 315 5.18 -16.75 -27.88
C GLN A 315 4.00 -16.88 -28.85
N GLU A 316 2.98 -17.67 -28.51
CA GLU A 316 1.71 -17.72 -29.24
C GLU A 316 0.68 -16.84 -28.52
N TYR A 317 0.59 -15.58 -28.95
CA TYR A 317 -0.28 -14.58 -28.33
C TYR A 317 -1.63 -14.47 -29.05
N ASN A 318 -2.72 -14.62 -28.30
CA ASN A 318 -4.07 -14.36 -28.79
C ASN A 318 -4.65 -13.12 -28.09
N TRP A 319 -4.85 -12.05 -28.85
CA TRP A 319 -5.39 -10.77 -28.37
C TRP A 319 -6.84 -10.50 -28.81
N ASN A 320 -7.53 -11.47 -29.43
CA ASN A 320 -8.80 -11.24 -30.13
C ASN A 320 -9.90 -10.65 -29.23
N GLY A 321 -10.10 -11.19 -28.03
CA GLY A 321 -11.07 -10.67 -27.05
C GLY A 321 -10.77 -9.22 -26.66
N TYR A 322 -9.49 -8.93 -26.37
CA TYR A 322 -9.02 -7.59 -26.02
C TYR A 322 -9.16 -6.60 -27.17
N LYS A 323 -8.89 -6.99 -28.42
CA LYS A 323 -9.18 -6.17 -29.62
C LYS A 323 -10.63 -5.77 -29.69
N ARG A 324 -11.55 -6.71 -29.48
CA ARG A 324 -12.98 -6.41 -29.53
C ARG A 324 -13.38 -5.44 -28.41
N LEU A 325 -12.85 -5.65 -27.20
CA LEU A 325 -13.09 -4.77 -26.07
C LEU A 325 -12.57 -3.35 -26.34
N PHE A 326 -11.32 -3.21 -26.80
CA PHE A 326 -10.68 -1.92 -27.00
C PHE A 326 -11.37 -1.13 -28.13
N GLN A 327 -11.88 -1.82 -29.16
CA GLN A 327 -12.72 -1.19 -30.18
C GLN A 327 -13.99 -0.57 -29.59
N ILE A 328 -14.70 -1.28 -28.70
CA ILE A 328 -15.90 -0.74 -28.03
C ILE A 328 -15.53 0.50 -27.19
N VAL A 329 -14.43 0.42 -26.43
CA VAL A 329 -13.96 1.53 -25.60
C VAL A 329 -13.58 2.76 -26.46
N ARG A 330 -12.91 2.54 -27.59
CA ARG A 330 -12.58 3.57 -28.59
C ARG A 330 -13.84 4.22 -29.18
N GLU A 331 -14.81 3.42 -29.62
CA GLU A 331 -16.09 3.91 -30.18
C GLU A 331 -16.86 4.77 -29.17
N LEU A 332 -16.78 4.44 -27.89
CA LEU A 332 -17.42 5.18 -26.79
C LEU A 332 -16.58 6.38 -26.29
N LYS A 333 -15.41 6.62 -26.88
CA LYS A 333 -14.50 7.72 -26.51
C LYS A 333 -14.13 7.72 -25.02
N LEU A 334 -13.89 6.52 -24.50
CA LEU A 334 -13.34 6.27 -23.17
C LEU A 334 -11.84 6.00 -23.30
N LYS A 335 -11.07 6.34 -22.25
CA LYS A 335 -9.64 5.99 -22.15
C LYS A 335 -9.47 4.57 -21.56
N LEU A 336 -8.27 4.01 -21.75
CA LEU A 336 -7.88 2.69 -21.26
C LEU A 336 -6.69 2.80 -20.31
N GLN A 337 -6.84 2.22 -19.12
CA GLN A 337 -5.72 1.78 -18.30
C GLN A 337 -5.63 0.26 -18.42
N VAL A 338 -4.44 -0.26 -18.70
CA VAL A 338 -4.25 -1.69 -18.97
C VAL A 338 -3.26 -2.27 -17.99
N VAL A 339 -3.64 -3.35 -17.32
CA VAL A 339 -2.78 -4.08 -16.39
C VAL A 339 -2.12 -5.25 -17.13
N MET A 340 -0.79 -5.36 -17.09
CA MET A 340 -0.04 -6.52 -17.56
C MET A 340 -0.04 -7.59 -16.46
N SER A 341 -1.06 -8.44 -16.45
CA SER A 341 -1.37 -9.32 -15.33
C SER A 341 -0.60 -10.65 -15.44
N PHE A 342 0.66 -10.63 -14.97
CA PHE A 342 1.57 -11.79 -14.90
C PHE A 342 1.33 -12.69 -13.68
N HIS A 343 0.10 -12.74 -13.17
CA HIS A 343 -0.29 -13.48 -11.98
C HIS A 343 -1.60 -14.25 -12.21
N GLU A 344 -1.88 -15.23 -11.36
CA GLU A 344 -3.17 -15.93 -11.28
C GLU A 344 -4.24 -15.01 -10.70
N CYS A 345 -5.42 -14.98 -11.33
CA CYS A 345 -6.65 -14.54 -10.68
C CYS A 345 -7.30 -15.74 -10.00
N GLY A 346 -7.67 -15.62 -8.73
CA GLY A 346 -8.31 -16.69 -7.98
C GLY A 346 -7.56 -16.98 -6.68
N GLY A 347 -8.27 -16.87 -5.56
CA GLY A 347 -7.74 -17.19 -4.24
C GLY A 347 -7.41 -15.98 -3.37
N ASN A 348 -7.53 -14.77 -3.91
CA ASN A 348 -7.49 -13.53 -3.14
C ASN A 348 -8.91 -13.01 -2.84
N VAL A 349 -9.01 -12.10 -1.87
CA VAL A 349 -10.29 -11.46 -1.52
C VAL A 349 -10.77 -10.63 -2.71
N GLY A 350 -12.00 -10.88 -3.17
CA GLY A 350 -12.60 -10.17 -4.31
C GLY A 350 -12.49 -10.89 -5.65
N ASP A 351 -11.72 -11.99 -5.74
CA ASP A 351 -11.66 -12.81 -6.95
C ASP A 351 -12.95 -13.64 -7.12
N ASP A 352 -13.70 -13.36 -8.19
CA ASP A 352 -14.92 -14.08 -8.58
C ASP A 352 -14.71 -15.06 -9.74
N VAL A 353 -13.49 -15.12 -10.28
CA VAL A 353 -13.08 -16.01 -11.38
C VAL A 353 -11.74 -16.68 -11.05
N CYS A 354 -11.41 -17.74 -11.80
CA CYS A 354 -10.14 -18.45 -11.69
C CYS A 354 -9.44 -18.43 -13.06
N ILE A 355 -8.34 -17.67 -13.15
CA ILE A 355 -7.52 -17.52 -14.35
C ILE A 355 -6.07 -17.84 -13.94
N PRO A 356 -5.59 -19.08 -14.16
CA PRO A 356 -4.24 -19.48 -13.78
C PRO A 356 -3.18 -18.85 -14.70
N LEU A 357 -1.91 -18.98 -14.32
CA LEU A 357 -0.78 -18.78 -15.24
C LEU A 357 -0.88 -19.71 -16.47
N PRO A 358 -0.16 -19.41 -17.59
CA PRO A 358 -0.23 -20.25 -18.78
C PRO A 358 0.05 -21.73 -18.53
N HIS A 359 -0.61 -22.61 -19.30
CA HIS A 359 -0.54 -24.05 -19.09
C HIS A 359 0.89 -24.59 -19.19
N TRP A 360 1.66 -24.06 -20.13
CA TRP A 360 3.05 -24.45 -20.34
C TRP A 360 3.97 -24.03 -19.17
N VAL A 361 3.60 -23.01 -18.38
CA VAL A 361 4.31 -22.63 -17.15
C VAL A 361 3.99 -23.62 -16.04
N ALA A 362 2.72 -23.99 -15.88
CA ALA A 362 2.30 -25.00 -14.93
C ALA A 362 2.95 -26.37 -15.20
N GLU A 363 3.14 -26.75 -16.47
CA GLU A 363 3.93 -27.92 -16.87
C GLU A 363 5.36 -27.86 -16.36
N ILE A 364 6.04 -26.73 -16.54
CA ILE A 364 7.42 -26.54 -16.06
C ILE A 364 7.44 -26.63 -14.54
N GLY A 365 6.50 -25.97 -13.85
CA GLY A 365 6.38 -25.98 -12.39
C GLY A 365 6.21 -27.37 -11.78
N ARG A 366 5.59 -28.32 -12.50
CA ARG A 366 5.52 -29.73 -12.06
C ARG A 366 6.89 -30.41 -12.05
N SER A 367 7.76 -30.07 -13.00
CA SER A 367 9.12 -30.64 -13.12
C SER A 367 10.18 -29.86 -12.35
N ASN A 368 9.97 -28.56 -12.18
CA ASN A 368 10.86 -27.62 -11.52
C ASN A 368 10.01 -26.69 -10.62
N PRO A 369 9.67 -27.11 -9.39
CA PRO A 369 8.82 -26.32 -8.50
C PRO A 369 9.50 -25.04 -7.99
N ASP A 370 10.83 -24.92 -8.13
CA ASP A 370 11.61 -23.76 -7.72
C ASP A 370 11.45 -22.54 -8.66
N ILE A 371 10.56 -22.62 -9.66
CA ILE A 371 10.08 -21.45 -10.41
C ILE A 371 9.07 -20.62 -9.61
N PHE A 372 8.53 -21.15 -8.51
CA PHE A 372 7.50 -20.53 -7.69
C PHE A 372 8.05 -20.12 -6.32
N PHE A 373 7.47 -19.07 -5.75
CA PHE A 373 7.78 -18.67 -4.38
C PHE A 373 7.49 -19.80 -3.40
N THR A 374 8.32 -19.89 -2.38
CA THR A 374 8.31 -21.02 -1.46
C THR A 374 8.50 -20.55 -0.04
N ASP A 375 7.65 -21.03 0.85
CA ASP A 375 7.73 -20.76 2.29
C ASP A 375 8.68 -21.72 3.01
N ARG A 376 8.86 -21.52 4.32
CA ARG A 376 9.81 -22.30 5.12
C ARG A 376 9.47 -23.79 5.16
N GLU A 377 8.19 -24.14 5.11
CA GLU A 377 7.71 -25.53 5.09
C GLU A 377 7.83 -26.18 3.69
N GLY A 378 8.24 -25.43 2.68
CA GLY A 378 8.42 -25.92 1.32
C GLY A 378 7.14 -25.89 0.47
N ARG A 379 6.06 -25.25 0.95
CA ARG A 379 4.83 -25.05 0.18
C ARG A 379 5.10 -24.05 -0.94
N ARG A 380 4.60 -24.35 -2.14
CA ARG A 380 4.82 -23.57 -3.37
C ARG A 380 3.60 -22.71 -3.65
N ASN A 381 3.81 -21.43 -3.95
CA ASN A 381 2.75 -20.54 -4.40
C ASN A 381 2.79 -20.38 -5.94
N PRO A 382 1.85 -20.98 -6.69
CA PRO A 382 1.82 -20.93 -8.15
C PRO A 382 1.20 -19.64 -8.72
N GLU A 383 0.84 -18.65 -7.88
CA GLU A 383 0.16 -17.43 -8.31
C GLU A 383 1.02 -16.57 -9.23
N CYS A 384 2.34 -16.52 -9.02
CA CYS A 384 3.29 -15.81 -9.88
C CYS A 384 4.67 -16.48 -9.84
N LEU A 385 5.54 -16.11 -10.77
CA LEU A 385 6.91 -16.64 -10.83
C LEU A 385 7.78 -16.03 -9.70
N SER A 386 8.62 -16.86 -9.08
CA SER A 386 9.63 -16.37 -8.13
C SER A 386 10.63 -15.45 -8.82
N TRP A 387 10.97 -14.33 -8.19
CA TRP A 387 12.01 -13.42 -8.68
C TRP A 387 13.40 -14.06 -8.72
N GLY A 388 13.58 -15.20 -8.06
CA GLY A 388 14.79 -16.01 -8.13
C GLY A 388 15.13 -16.47 -9.56
N ILE A 389 14.13 -16.57 -10.45
CA ILE A 389 14.32 -17.00 -11.85
C ILE A 389 14.37 -15.85 -12.86
N ASP A 390 14.41 -14.59 -12.40
CA ASP A 390 14.51 -13.42 -13.28
C ASP A 390 15.70 -13.47 -14.25
N LYS A 391 16.78 -14.18 -13.87
CA LYS A 391 18.00 -14.32 -14.68
C LYS A 391 18.27 -15.77 -15.10
N GLU A 392 17.38 -16.70 -14.76
CA GLU A 392 17.56 -18.13 -15.00
C GLU A 392 16.74 -18.57 -16.22
N ARG A 393 17.38 -19.25 -17.18
CA ARG A 393 16.74 -19.68 -18.44
C ARG A 393 15.94 -20.97 -18.30
N VAL A 394 15.00 -20.99 -17.35
CA VAL A 394 14.21 -22.18 -16.98
C VAL A 394 12.84 -22.24 -17.65
N LEU A 395 12.46 -21.21 -18.42
CA LEU A 395 11.17 -21.11 -19.11
C LEU A 395 11.30 -21.45 -20.60
N ARG A 396 11.63 -22.71 -20.91
CA ARG A 396 11.90 -23.21 -22.28
C ARG A 396 12.97 -22.38 -23.00
N GLY A 397 14.08 -22.09 -22.30
CA GLY A 397 15.22 -21.32 -22.81
C GLY A 397 15.14 -19.81 -22.58
N ARG A 398 14.03 -19.30 -22.02
CA ARG A 398 13.85 -17.89 -21.65
C ARG A 398 13.94 -17.69 -20.13
N THR A 399 14.31 -16.49 -19.73
CA THR A 399 14.20 -15.99 -18.34
C THR A 399 12.80 -15.43 -18.07
N ALA A 400 12.41 -15.26 -16.81
CA ALA A 400 11.11 -14.65 -16.47
C ALA A 400 10.97 -13.23 -17.04
N VAL A 401 12.01 -12.41 -16.93
CA VAL A 401 11.97 -11.03 -17.45
C VAL A 401 11.89 -10.97 -18.98
N GLU A 402 12.50 -11.91 -19.70
CA GLU A 402 12.34 -12.01 -21.16
C GLU A 402 10.92 -12.41 -21.55
N VAL A 403 10.29 -13.31 -20.80
CA VAL A 403 8.88 -13.69 -21.03
C VAL A 403 7.96 -12.48 -20.86
N TYR A 404 8.13 -11.72 -19.78
CA TYR A 404 7.34 -10.51 -19.55
C TYR A 404 7.58 -9.46 -20.64
N PHE A 405 8.83 -9.27 -21.06
CA PHE A 405 9.16 -8.32 -22.13
C PHE A 405 8.59 -8.73 -23.50
N ASP A 406 8.67 -10.01 -23.86
CA ASP A 406 8.08 -10.51 -25.11
C ASP A 406 6.56 -10.30 -25.11
N TYR A 407 5.89 -10.53 -23.98
CA TYR A 407 4.45 -10.27 -23.80
C TYR A 407 4.12 -8.78 -23.97
N MET A 408 4.83 -7.90 -23.26
CA MET A 408 4.65 -6.45 -23.36
C MET A 408 4.89 -5.93 -24.79
N ARG A 409 5.90 -6.45 -25.48
CA ARG A 409 6.19 -6.11 -26.88
C ARG A 409 5.07 -6.60 -27.81
N SER A 410 4.56 -7.82 -27.61
CA SER A 410 3.43 -8.34 -28.35
C SER A 410 2.20 -7.44 -28.21
N PHE A 411 1.88 -7.03 -26.97
CA PHE A 411 0.81 -6.06 -26.69
C PHE A 411 1.04 -4.72 -27.41
N ARG A 412 2.25 -4.15 -27.28
CA ARG A 412 2.60 -2.87 -27.90
C ARG A 412 2.37 -2.90 -29.41
N VAL A 413 2.82 -3.95 -30.10
CA VAL A 413 2.68 -4.10 -31.55
C VAL A 413 1.22 -4.30 -31.95
N GLU A 414 0.50 -5.14 -31.22
CA GLU A 414 -0.90 -5.47 -31.53
C GLU A 414 -1.84 -4.27 -31.40
N PHE A 415 -1.57 -3.39 -30.43
CA PHE A 415 -2.43 -2.25 -30.11
C PHE A 415 -1.81 -0.90 -30.49
N ASP A 416 -0.88 -0.87 -31.45
CA ASP A 416 -0.11 0.34 -31.82
C ASP A 416 -0.99 1.56 -32.10
N GLU A 417 -2.05 1.38 -32.89
CA GLU A 417 -3.02 2.43 -33.19
C GLU A 417 -3.65 3.04 -31.92
N PHE A 418 -3.88 2.25 -30.87
CA PHE A 418 -4.49 2.75 -29.63
C PHE A 418 -3.53 3.57 -28.77
N PHE A 419 -2.22 3.35 -28.92
CA PHE A 419 -1.19 4.19 -28.33
C PHE A 419 -1.05 5.51 -29.11
N GLU A 420 -1.02 5.44 -30.44
CA GLU A 420 -0.94 6.63 -31.31
C GLU A 420 -2.17 7.55 -31.14
N ASP A 421 -3.36 6.96 -31.03
CA ASP A 421 -4.61 7.67 -30.73
C ASP A 421 -4.67 8.21 -29.28
N GLY A 422 -3.70 7.83 -28.44
CA GLY A 422 -3.65 8.18 -27.02
C GLY A 422 -4.82 7.62 -26.22
N ILE A 423 -5.46 6.53 -26.67
CA ILE A 423 -6.60 5.89 -25.98
C ILE A 423 -6.08 5.17 -24.74
N ILE A 424 -4.98 4.44 -24.88
CA ILE A 424 -4.27 3.84 -23.75
C ILE A 424 -3.52 4.96 -23.03
N SER A 425 -3.97 5.32 -21.82
CA SER A 425 -3.42 6.41 -21.03
C SER A 425 -2.36 5.93 -20.03
N MET A 426 -2.40 4.67 -19.61
CA MET A 426 -1.48 4.09 -18.64
C MET A 426 -1.36 2.58 -18.82
N ILE A 427 -0.15 2.06 -18.64
CA ILE A 427 0.12 0.62 -18.48
C ILE A 427 0.56 0.35 -17.04
N GLU A 428 -0.25 -0.38 -16.29
CA GLU A 428 0.19 -0.91 -15.00
C GLU A 428 0.90 -2.25 -15.22
N VAL A 429 2.11 -2.38 -14.68
CA VAL A 429 2.92 -3.58 -14.85
C VAL A 429 2.79 -4.45 -13.61
N GLY A 430 2.29 -5.68 -13.76
CA GLY A 430 2.22 -6.64 -12.65
C GLY A 430 3.61 -7.08 -12.22
N LEU A 431 3.91 -7.02 -10.92
CA LEU A 431 5.25 -7.30 -10.37
C LEU A 431 5.28 -8.43 -9.34
N GLY A 432 4.16 -9.12 -9.14
CA GLY A 432 4.03 -10.17 -8.14
C GLY A 432 2.58 -10.65 -7.97
N PRO A 433 2.23 -11.24 -6.81
CA PRO A 433 0.88 -11.71 -6.52
C PRO A 433 -0.11 -10.54 -6.55
N CYS A 434 -1.34 -10.77 -7.02
CA CYS A 434 -2.32 -9.71 -7.33
C CYS A 434 -1.79 -8.58 -8.27
N GLY A 435 -0.67 -8.79 -8.97
CA GLY A 435 0.00 -7.73 -9.74
C GLY A 435 0.83 -6.76 -8.89
N GLU A 436 0.85 -6.93 -7.57
CA GLU A 436 1.50 -6.02 -6.62
C GLU A 436 3.00 -6.33 -6.48
N LEU A 437 3.82 -5.30 -6.29
CA LEU A 437 5.24 -5.47 -5.98
C LEU A 437 5.43 -5.88 -4.50
N ARG A 438 5.20 -7.16 -4.21
CA ARG A 438 5.43 -7.79 -2.89
C ARG A 438 5.69 -9.27 -3.02
N TYR A 439 6.16 -9.88 -1.94
CA TYR A 439 6.13 -11.34 -1.79
C TYR A 439 4.71 -11.84 -1.46
N PRO A 440 4.36 -13.09 -1.80
CA PRO A 440 3.10 -13.70 -1.41
C PRO A 440 3.14 -14.19 0.06
N SER A 441 3.33 -13.26 1.01
CA SER A 441 3.58 -13.57 2.43
C SER A 441 2.33 -13.92 3.24
N ASN A 442 1.14 -13.59 2.72
CA ASN A 442 -0.16 -13.75 3.37
C ASN A 442 -1.21 -14.52 2.52
N PRO A 443 -0.87 -15.68 1.91
CA PRO A 443 -1.79 -16.39 1.02
C PRO A 443 -2.88 -17.12 1.81
N VAL A 444 -4.14 -16.77 1.56
CA VAL A 444 -5.31 -17.42 2.20
C VAL A 444 -5.34 -18.93 1.90
N LYS A 445 -4.91 -19.33 0.68
CA LYS A 445 -4.75 -20.72 0.22
C LYS A 445 -3.81 -21.55 1.11
N HIS A 446 -2.82 -20.94 1.79
CA HIS A 446 -1.92 -21.64 2.71
C HIS A 446 -2.31 -21.49 4.18
N GLY A 447 -3.53 -21.02 4.46
CA GLY A 447 -4.06 -20.96 5.82
C GLY A 447 -3.76 -19.66 6.56
N TRP A 448 -3.18 -18.64 5.91
CA TRP A 448 -3.06 -17.31 6.50
C TRP A 448 -4.45 -16.72 6.79
N ARG A 449 -4.58 -16.03 7.93
CA ARG A 449 -5.77 -15.31 8.36
C ARG A 449 -5.35 -13.96 8.90
N TYR A 450 -6.13 -12.93 8.60
CA TYR A 450 -5.93 -11.62 9.19
C TYR A 450 -6.10 -11.68 10.73
N PRO A 451 -5.24 -11.01 11.52
CA PRO A 451 -4.11 -10.18 11.13
C PRO A 451 -2.75 -10.89 11.24
N GLY A 452 -2.55 -12.16 10.85
CA GLY A 452 -1.27 -12.86 11.02
C GLY A 452 -0.05 -12.16 10.39
N VAL A 453 1.16 -12.32 10.98
CA VAL A 453 2.40 -11.69 10.48
C VAL A 453 2.85 -12.15 9.09
N GLY A 454 2.32 -13.27 8.58
CA GLY A 454 2.75 -13.86 7.32
C GLY A 454 4.07 -14.65 7.43
N GLU A 455 4.60 -15.11 6.30
CA GLU A 455 5.90 -15.80 6.26
C GLU A 455 6.80 -15.30 5.13
N PHE A 456 8.12 -15.35 5.35
CA PHE A 456 9.12 -15.08 4.32
C PHE A 456 9.04 -16.12 3.18
N GLN A 457 9.02 -15.66 1.94
CA GLN A 457 8.75 -16.48 0.74
C GLN A 457 10.02 -16.74 -0.10
N CYS A 458 11.18 -16.90 0.55
CA CYS A 458 12.48 -16.97 -0.12
C CYS A 458 13.14 -18.35 -0.15
N TYR A 459 12.37 -19.43 0.07
CA TYR A 459 12.93 -20.77 0.27
C TYR A 459 13.03 -21.61 -1.01
N ASP A 460 12.75 -21.03 -2.19
CA ASP A 460 13.07 -21.68 -3.46
C ASP A 460 14.58 -21.74 -3.66
N GLN A 461 15.05 -22.73 -4.43
CA GLN A 461 16.47 -22.95 -4.61
C GLN A 461 17.22 -21.74 -5.21
N ASN A 462 16.56 -20.91 -6.01
CA ASN A 462 17.22 -19.79 -6.70
C ASN A 462 17.41 -18.61 -5.75
N LEU A 463 16.39 -18.27 -4.94
CA LEU A 463 16.51 -17.28 -3.88
C LEU A 463 17.48 -17.72 -2.77
N LEU A 464 17.49 -19.00 -2.38
CA LEU A 464 18.48 -19.50 -1.42
C LEU A 464 19.92 -19.42 -1.94
N LYS A 465 20.15 -19.65 -3.25
CA LYS A 465 21.46 -19.41 -3.89
C LYS A 465 21.84 -17.93 -3.86
N SER A 466 20.88 -17.04 -4.14
CA SER A 466 21.08 -15.58 -4.06
C SER A 466 21.45 -15.13 -2.64
N LEU A 467 20.72 -15.61 -1.63
CA LEU A 467 21.00 -15.33 -0.22
C LEU A 467 22.39 -15.81 0.18
N ARG A 468 22.76 -17.05 -0.21
CA ARG A 468 24.09 -17.60 0.07
C ARG A 468 25.20 -16.73 -0.49
N LYS A 469 25.06 -16.29 -1.74
CA LYS A 469 26.03 -15.39 -2.39
C LYS A 469 26.13 -14.05 -1.65
N ALA A 470 25.01 -13.49 -1.20
CA ALA A 470 25.01 -12.25 -0.42
C ALA A 470 25.70 -12.43 0.95
N ALA A 471 25.49 -13.57 1.60
CA ALA A 471 26.10 -13.90 2.88
C ALA A 471 27.62 -14.10 2.77
N GLU A 472 28.07 -14.80 1.73
CA GLU A 472 29.49 -14.99 1.40
C GLU A 472 30.18 -13.65 1.09
N ALA A 473 29.53 -12.76 0.32
CA ALA A 473 30.06 -11.44 0.00
C ALA A 473 30.23 -10.55 1.25
N ARG A 474 29.45 -10.79 2.30
CA ARG A 474 29.57 -10.09 3.59
C ARG A 474 30.52 -10.77 4.57
N GLY A 475 31.08 -11.94 4.23
CA GLY A 475 31.98 -12.71 5.10
C GLY A 475 31.28 -13.53 6.18
N HIS A 476 29.96 -13.75 6.08
CA HIS A 476 29.17 -14.49 7.07
C HIS A 476 28.53 -15.72 6.46
N SER A 477 29.33 -16.78 6.22
CA SER A 477 28.89 -18.03 5.55
C SER A 477 27.79 -18.81 6.28
N PHE A 478 27.45 -18.44 7.52
CA PHE A 478 26.35 -19.03 8.28
C PHE A 478 25.01 -18.31 8.09
N TRP A 479 24.98 -17.11 7.48
CA TRP A 479 23.75 -16.33 7.20
C TRP A 479 23.08 -16.71 5.87
N THR A 480 23.01 -18.01 5.58
CA THR A 480 22.62 -18.52 4.25
C THR A 480 21.18 -19.04 4.17
N ARG A 481 20.36 -18.75 5.18
CA ARG A 481 18.98 -19.21 5.33
C ARG A 481 18.11 -18.06 5.83
N GLY A 482 16.78 -18.22 5.74
CA GLY A 482 15.84 -17.31 6.42
C GLY A 482 15.83 -17.50 7.94
N PRO A 483 15.24 -16.55 8.70
CA PRO A 483 15.18 -16.62 10.15
C PRO A 483 14.38 -17.81 10.68
N ASP A 484 14.94 -18.52 11.66
CA ASP A 484 14.34 -19.74 12.21
C ASP A 484 13.28 -19.49 13.30
N ASN A 485 13.22 -18.27 13.82
CA ASN A 485 12.38 -17.83 14.93
C ASN A 485 11.33 -16.77 14.51
N ALA A 486 10.99 -16.72 13.23
CA ALA A 486 9.99 -15.80 12.66
C ALA A 486 8.53 -16.25 12.88
N GLY A 487 8.28 -17.37 13.56
CA GLY A 487 6.93 -17.90 13.72
C GLY A 487 6.38 -18.54 12.45
N SER A 488 5.05 -18.53 12.30
CA SER A 488 4.30 -19.01 11.14
C SER A 488 3.32 -17.94 10.65
N TYR A 489 2.59 -18.22 9.56
CA TYR A 489 1.65 -17.27 8.93
C TYR A 489 0.75 -16.50 9.91
N ASN A 490 0.25 -17.18 10.95
CA ASN A 490 -0.76 -16.64 11.89
C ASN A 490 -0.18 -16.23 13.25
N SER A 491 1.15 -16.26 13.43
CA SER A 491 1.79 -15.75 14.64
C SER A 491 1.54 -14.25 14.81
N ARG A 492 1.63 -13.78 16.04
CA ARG A 492 1.68 -12.34 16.39
C ARG A 492 3.14 -11.92 16.61
N PRO A 493 3.51 -10.64 16.40
CA PRO A 493 4.91 -10.21 16.52
C PRO A 493 5.55 -10.59 17.86
N HIS A 494 4.85 -10.35 18.97
CA HIS A 494 5.32 -10.63 20.34
C HIS A 494 5.47 -12.12 20.67
N GLU A 495 4.90 -13.02 19.87
CA GLU A 495 5.03 -14.48 20.06
C GLU A 495 6.28 -15.04 19.38
N THR A 496 6.99 -14.22 18.59
CA THR A 496 8.13 -14.66 17.78
C THR A 496 9.42 -14.08 18.34
N GLY A 497 10.53 -14.84 18.29
CA GLY A 497 11.84 -14.31 18.67
C GLY A 497 12.40 -13.31 17.64
N PHE A 498 11.92 -13.39 16.39
CA PHE A 498 12.39 -12.49 15.34
C PHE A 498 11.70 -11.12 15.38
N PHE A 499 10.37 -11.06 15.52
CA PHE A 499 9.59 -9.83 15.36
C PHE A 499 9.17 -9.16 16.67
N CYS A 500 9.41 -9.76 17.83
CA CYS A 500 9.10 -9.13 19.11
C CYS A 500 9.91 -7.84 19.33
N ASP A 501 9.50 -7.00 20.28
CA ASP A 501 10.23 -5.77 20.59
C ASP A 501 11.65 -6.10 21.06
N GLY A 502 12.65 -5.52 20.38
CA GLY A 502 14.06 -5.84 20.60
C GLY A 502 14.51 -7.21 20.03
N GLY A 503 13.66 -7.86 19.23
CA GLY A 503 13.95 -9.15 18.59
C GLY A 503 15.00 -9.10 17.47
N ASP A 504 15.26 -10.27 16.88
CA ASP A 504 16.38 -10.45 15.94
C ASP A 504 16.27 -9.62 14.66
N TYR A 505 15.08 -9.12 14.30
CA TYR A 505 14.88 -8.25 13.13
C TYR A 505 15.80 -7.01 13.15
N ASP A 506 16.09 -6.46 14.33
CA ASP A 506 16.94 -5.29 14.52
C ASP A 506 18.42 -5.66 14.82
N GLY A 507 18.72 -6.95 14.96
CA GLY A 507 20.07 -7.49 15.14
C GLY A 507 20.90 -7.52 13.86
N TYR A 508 22.18 -7.85 13.96
CA TYR A 508 23.11 -7.87 12.81
C TYR A 508 22.64 -8.79 11.67
N TYR A 509 22.16 -9.98 12.04
CA TYR A 509 21.62 -10.94 11.07
C TYR A 509 20.30 -10.47 10.48
N GLY A 510 19.34 -10.01 11.29
CA GLY A 510 18.05 -9.52 10.82
C GLY A 510 18.19 -8.34 9.85
N ARG A 511 19.02 -7.34 10.19
CA ARG A 511 19.31 -6.22 9.28
C ARG A 511 19.93 -6.66 7.97
N PHE A 512 20.82 -7.66 7.98
CA PHE A 512 21.38 -8.25 6.77
C PHE A 512 20.30 -8.94 5.93
N PHE A 513 19.53 -9.85 6.54
CA PHE A 513 18.53 -10.64 5.86
C PHE A 513 17.43 -9.76 5.27
N LEU A 514 16.87 -8.84 6.06
CA LEU A 514 15.81 -7.92 5.61
C LEU A 514 16.30 -6.96 4.53
N SER A 515 17.56 -6.48 4.61
CA SER A 515 18.16 -5.69 3.53
C SER A 515 18.23 -6.50 2.23
N TRP A 516 18.72 -7.74 2.29
CA TRP A 516 18.76 -8.62 1.11
C TRP A 516 17.36 -8.89 0.56
N TYR A 517 16.42 -9.28 1.42
CA TYR A 517 15.06 -9.64 1.02
C TYR A 517 14.34 -8.46 0.34
N SER A 518 14.41 -7.26 0.93
CA SER A 518 13.87 -6.04 0.30
C SER A 518 14.62 -5.63 -0.97
N GLN A 519 15.94 -5.88 -1.05
CA GLN A 519 16.71 -5.53 -2.23
C GLN A 519 16.34 -6.41 -3.42
N VAL A 520 16.03 -7.69 -3.21
CA VAL A 520 15.55 -8.59 -4.27
C VAL A 520 14.23 -8.07 -4.86
N LEU A 521 13.32 -7.57 -4.02
CA LEU A 521 12.07 -6.91 -4.44
C LEU A 521 12.35 -5.67 -5.31
N VAL A 522 13.19 -4.75 -4.83
CA VAL A 522 13.55 -3.53 -5.57
C VAL A 522 14.25 -3.85 -6.89
N ASP A 523 15.16 -4.82 -6.87
CA ASP A 523 15.90 -5.28 -8.05
C ASP A 523 14.99 -5.94 -9.09
N HIS A 524 13.94 -6.65 -8.66
CA HIS A 524 12.93 -7.22 -9.55
C HIS A 524 12.15 -6.11 -10.26
N GLY A 525 11.59 -5.17 -9.49
CA GLY A 525 10.90 -4.00 -10.03
C GLY A 525 11.77 -3.21 -11.00
N ASP A 526 13.05 -3.00 -10.67
CA ASP A 526 14.00 -2.28 -11.52
C ASP A 526 14.18 -2.93 -12.90
N ARG A 527 14.33 -4.27 -12.93
CA ARG A 527 14.51 -5.01 -14.18
C ARG A 527 13.26 -4.97 -15.06
N VAL A 528 12.10 -5.28 -14.47
CA VAL A 528 10.85 -5.38 -15.23
C VAL A 528 10.42 -4.01 -15.73
N LEU A 529 10.46 -2.97 -14.90
CA LEU A 529 10.09 -1.62 -15.30
C LEU A 529 11.07 -1.00 -16.31
N SER A 530 12.36 -1.35 -16.26
CA SER A 530 13.31 -0.95 -17.30
C SER A 530 12.91 -1.51 -18.67
N LEU A 531 12.38 -2.73 -18.73
CA LEU A 531 11.92 -3.38 -19.96
C LEU A 531 10.54 -2.85 -20.38
N ALA A 532 9.65 -2.59 -19.42
CA ALA A 532 8.36 -1.96 -19.69
C ALA A 532 8.51 -0.56 -20.27
N LYS A 533 9.43 0.25 -19.72
CA LYS A 533 9.78 1.57 -20.25
C LYS A 533 10.25 1.52 -21.70
N LEU A 534 11.00 0.48 -22.06
CA LEU A 534 11.44 0.27 -23.44
C LEU A 534 10.27 -0.18 -24.34
N ALA A 535 9.40 -1.06 -23.87
CA ALA A 535 8.26 -1.55 -24.63
C ALA A 535 7.18 -0.48 -24.86
N PHE A 536 6.99 0.42 -23.90
CA PHE A 536 5.91 1.42 -23.87
C PHE A 536 6.44 2.85 -23.89
N GLU A 537 7.53 3.09 -24.63
CA GLU A 537 8.13 4.42 -24.74
C GLU A 537 7.06 5.47 -25.11
N GLY A 538 7.05 6.58 -24.36
CA GLY A 538 6.06 7.66 -24.53
C GLY A 538 4.72 7.46 -23.81
N THR A 539 4.48 6.30 -23.19
CA THR A 539 3.26 6.01 -22.41
C THR A 539 3.57 5.98 -20.92
N CYS A 540 2.63 6.44 -20.08
CA CYS A 540 2.77 6.34 -18.64
C CYS A 540 2.77 4.86 -18.21
N ILE A 541 3.77 4.46 -17.43
CA ILE A 541 3.79 3.14 -16.79
C ILE A 541 3.57 3.31 -15.28
N ALA A 542 2.94 2.33 -14.65
CA ALA A 542 2.68 2.31 -13.22
C ALA A 542 3.03 0.97 -12.58
N ALA A 543 3.29 0.99 -11.28
CA ALA A 543 3.46 -0.20 -10.46
C ALA A 543 2.54 -0.14 -9.25
N LYS A 544 1.90 -1.26 -8.92
CA LYS A 544 0.98 -1.36 -7.79
C LYS A 544 1.70 -1.76 -6.51
N LEU A 545 1.42 -1.04 -5.42
CA LEU A 545 1.90 -1.35 -4.07
C LEU A 545 0.73 -1.76 -3.16
N SER A 546 0.99 -2.78 -2.35
CA SER A 546 0.04 -3.33 -1.39
C SER A 546 -0.03 -2.53 -0.09
N GLY A 547 -1.24 -2.25 0.41
CA GLY A 547 -1.48 -1.56 1.67
C GLY A 547 -1.48 -2.49 2.90
N ILE A 548 -0.30 -2.94 3.33
CA ILE A 548 -0.13 -3.88 4.46
C ILE A 548 -0.11 -3.11 5.78
N HIS A 549 -1.31 -2.87 6.31
CA HIS A 549 -1.54 -1.93 7.41
C HIS A 549 -1.60 -2.57 8.80
N TRP A 550 -1.73 -3.89 8.91
CA TRP A 550 -1.73 -4.60 10.20
C TRP A 550 -0.30 -4.76 10.73
N TRP A 551 -0.16 -4.75 12.06
CA TRP A 551 1.11 -4.63 12.78
C TRP A 551 1.94 -3.37 12.53
N TYR A 552 1.42 -2.39 11.79
CA TYR A 552 2.12 -1.13 11.52
C TYR A 552 2.48 -0.36 12.80
N LYS A 553 1.70 -0.50 13.88
CA LYS A 553 1.99 0.14 15.17
C LYS A 553 2.97 -0.66 16.06
N SER A 554 3.42 -1.84 15.62
CA SER A 554 4.48 -2.60 16.32
C SER A 554 5.86 -2.05 15.95
N ALA A 555 6.90 -2.27 16.77
CA ALA A 555 8.24 -1.78 16.42
C ALA A 555 8.81 -2.45 15.16
N SER A 556 8.48 -3.72 14.94
CA SER A 556 9.01 -4.51 13.82
C SER A 556 8.25 -4.33 12.52
N HIS A 557 6.99 -3.90 12.54
CA HIS A 557 6.12 -3.85 11.34
C HIS A 557 6.09 -5.22 10.62
N ALA A 558 5.91 -6.30 11.39
CA ALA A 558 6.20 -7.66 10.97
C ALA A 558 5.56 -8.09 9.62
N ALA A 559 4.33 -7.69 9.33
CA ALA A 559 3.66 -8.03 8.07
C ALA A 559 4.27 -7.30 6.85
N GLU A 560 4.72 -6.06 7.03
CA GLU A 560 5.45 -5.34 5.98
C GLU A 560 6.79 -6.02 5.70
N LEU A 561 7.51 -6.45 6.76
CA LEU A 561 8.78 -7.15 6.63
C LEU A 561 8.65 -8.47 5.86
N THR A 562 7.65 -9.30 6.16
CA THR A 562 7.45 -10.58 5.46
C THR A 562 7.02 -10.38 4.00
N ALA A 563 6.30 -9.30 3.71
CA ALA A 563 5.92 -8.92 2.35
C ALA A 563 7.05 -8.29 1.52
N GLY A 564 8.18 -7.93 2.16
CA GLY A 564 9.39 -7.43 1.51
C GLY A 564 9.64 -5.93 1.68
N TYR A 565 8.73 -5.20 2.34
CA TYR A 565 8.94 -3.79 2.68
C TYR A 565 9.75 -3.72 3.97
N TYR A 566 11.04 -3.38 3.88
CA TYR A 566 11.90 -3.28 5.05
C TYR A 566 11.65 -1.96 5.80
N ASN A 567 10.50 -1.89 6.48
CA ASN A 567 9.90 -0.69 7.08
C ASN A 567 9.69 -0.80 8.61
N PRO A 568 10.70 -1.15 9.44
CA PRO A 568 10.53 -1.08 10.89
C PRO A 568 10.36 0.39 11.33
N CYS A 569 9.90 0.62 12.55
CA CYS A 569 9.53 1.97 13.03
C CYS A 569 10.67 3.01 12.99
N ASN A 570 11.93 2.57 12.87
CA ASN A 570 13.13 3.41 12.79
C ASN A 570 13.69 3.60 11.37
N ARG A 571 12.98 3.14 10.32
CA ARG A 571 13.44 3.21 8.93
C ARG A 571 12.26 3.31 7.96
N ASP A 572 12.36 4.21 6.99
CA ASP A 572 11.46 4.23 5.84
C ASP A 572 11.80 3.11 4.84
N GLY A 573 10.92 2.11 4.73
CA GLY A 573 11.04 0.99 3.81
C GLY A 573 10.54 1.27 2.39
N TYR A 574 9.78 2.33 2.17
CA TYR A 574 9.20 2.67 0.87
C TYR A 574 10.11 3.56 0.03
N ALA A 575 10.99 4.34 0.65
CA ALA A 575 11.90 5.26 -0.04
C ALA A 575 12.70 4.60 -1.20
N ALA A 576 13.22 3.39 -1.00
CA ALA A 576 13.96 2.66 -2.03
C ALA A 576 13.09 2.24 -3.21
N VAL A 577 11.84 1.84 -2.94
CA VAL A 577 10.85 1.52 -3.98
C VAL A 577 10.51 2.77 -4.77
N MET A 578 10.22 3.90 -4.10
CA MET A 578 9.90 5.16 -4.78
C MET A 578 11.06 5.70 -5.62
N ALA A 579 12.30 5.57 -5.14
CA ALA A 579 13.49 5.91 -5.92
C ALA A 579 13.62 5.04 -7.18
N MET A 580 13.32 3.74 -7.08
CA MET A 580 13.31 2.82 -8.21
C MET A 580 12.21 3.19 -9.22
N LEU A 581 10.98 3.50 -8.76
CA LEU A 581 9.90 3.95 -9.65
C LEU A 581 10.26 5.26 -10.35
N LYS A 582 10.83 6.23 -9.63
CA LYS A 582 11.32 7.49 -10.19
C LYS A 582 12.36 7.28 -11.29
N LYS A 583 13.32 6.37 -11.08
CA LYS A 583 14.36 6.04 -12.08
C LYS A 583 13.73 5.65 -13.42
N HIS A 584 12.60 4.95 -13.39
CA HIS A 584 11.89 4.52 -14.59
C HIS A 584 10.83 5.50 -15.09
N GLY A 585 10.52 6.54 -14.32
CA GLY A 585 9.40 7.45 -14.61
C GLY A 585 8.05 6.78 -14.44
N ALA A 586 7.99 5.77 -13.56
CA ALA A 586 6.76 5.05 -13.25
C ALA A 586 5.96 5.79 -12.19
N ALA A 587 4.64 5.80 -12.36
CA ALA A 587 3.70 6.16 -11.30
C ALA A 587 3.60 5.04 -10.26
N VAL A 588 3.20 5.40 -9.04
CA VAL A 588 2.77 4.41 -8.04
C VAL A 588 1.25 4.34 -8.05
N ASN A 589 0.70 3.14 -8.12
CA ASN A 589 -0.70 2.89 -7.79
C ASN A 589 -0.77 2.30 -6.39
N PHE A 590 -1.40 3.01 -5.45
CA PHE A 590 -1.51 2.57 -4.08
C PHE A 590 -2.98 2.35 -3.69
N MET A 591 -3.29 1.12 -3.30
CA MET A 591 -4.61 0.74 -2.84
C MET A 591 -4.76 1.12 -1.36
N TYR A 592 -5.80 1.90 -1.06
CA TYR A 592 -6.06 2.36 0.30
C TYR A 592 -7.07 1.43 1.00
N ALA A 593 -6.70 0.88 2.17
CA ALA A 593 -7.62 0.11 3.02
C ALA A 593 -8.51 1.06 3.85
N GLU A 594 -9.83 1.04 3.64
CA GLU A 594 -10.75 1.91 4.38
C GLU A 594 -10.96 1.48 5.85
N TRP A 595 -11.15 2.46 6.74
CA TRP A 595 -11.38 2.24 8.17
C TRP A 595 -12.67 1.46 8.48
N SER A 596 -13.66 1.48 7.58
CA SER A 596 -14.91 0.71 7.70
C SER A 596 -14.69 -0.80 7.85
N VAL A 597 -13.50 -1.32 7.50
CA VAL A 597 -13.05 -2.70 7.71
C VAL A 597 -12.78 -3.02 9.19
N LEU A 598 -12.40 -2.02 10.00
CA LEU A 598 -12.09 -2.23 11.42
C LEU A 598 -13.35 -2.33 12.30
N ASP A 599 -14.52 -1.89 11.81
CA ASP A 599 -15.75 -1.83 12.59
C ASP A 599 -16.76 -2.96 12.25
N GLN A 600 -16.65 -3.56 11.05
CA GLN A 600 -17.54 -4.67 10.63
C GLN A 600 -17.14 -6.05 11.19
N HIS A 601 -15.95 -6.14 11.79
CA HIS A 601 -15.43 -7.36 12.40
C HIS A 601 -14.84 -6.98 13.76
N GLY A 602 -15.57 -7.32 14.82
CA GLY A 602 -15.39 -6.72 16.16
C GLY A 602 -13.96 -6.65 16.70
N ASP A 603 -13.75 -5.62 17.52
CA ASP A 603 -12.62 -5.40 18.44
C ASP A 603 -11.23 -5.90 17.96
N PHE A 604 -10.81 -5.51 16.75
CA PHE A 604 -9.45 -5.75 16.24
C PHE A 604 -8.41 -4.74 16.75
N SER A 605 -8.60 -4.21 17.97
CA SER A 605 -7.56 -3.44 18.67
C SER A 605 -6.22 -4.23 18.71
N GLU A 606 -6.30 -5.56 18.76
CA GLU A 606 -5.16 -6.48 18.74
C GLU A 606 -4.34 -6.49 17.43
N ALA A 607 -4.87 -6.00 16.30
CA ALA A 607 -4.16 -6.01 15.02
C ALA A 607 -3.05 -4.95 14.92
N LEU A 608 -3.00 -3.99 15.86
CA LEU A 608 -2.07 -2.85 15.86
C LEU A 608 -1.99 -2.17 14.48
N ALA A 609 -3.15 -2.03 13.84
CA ALA A 609 -3.27 -1.53 12.47
C ALA A 609 -3.22 0.00 12.40
N ASP A 610 -2.68 0.52 11.30
CA ASP A 610 -2.68 1.95 10.97
C ASP A 610 -2.74 2.24 9.46
N PRO A 611 -3.90 2.02 8.81
CA PRO A 611 -4.04 2.26 7.37
C PRO A 611 -3.82 3.73 6.99
N GLU A 612 -4.18 4.68 7.86
CA GLU A 612 -3.97 6.11 7.66
C GLU A 612 -2.48 6.48 7.76
N GLY A 613 -1.79 6.01 8.80
CA GLY A 613 -0.36 6.21 8.97
C GLY A 613 0.45 5.64 7.82
N LEU A 614 0.12 4.42 7.38
CA LEU A 614 0.74 3.77 6.23
C LEU A 614 0.53 4.58 4.95
N ALA A 615 -0.72 4.95 4.65
CA ALA A 615 -1.01 5.72 3.45
C ALA A 615 -0.28 7.07 3.47
N TRP A 616 -0.26 7.75 4.62
CA TRP A 616 0.50 8.98 4.78
C TRP A 616 1.99 8.77 4.48
N GLN A 617 2.61 7.69 4.99
CA GLN A 617 4.01 7.38 4.71
C GLN A 617 4.26 7.15 3.22
N VAL A 618 3.47 6.29 2.58
CA VAL A 618 3.64 5.92 1.16
C VAL A 618 3.43 7.12 0.24
N LEU A 619 2.38 7.92 0.48
CA LEU A 619 2.06 9.10 -0.33
C LEU A 619 3.17 10.16 -0.23
N ASN A 620 3.66 10.45 0.98
CA ASN A 620 4.75 11.41 1.14
C ASN A 620 6.05 10.89 0.52
N ALA A 621 6.39 9.60 0.70
CA ALA A 621 7.57 9.01 0.07
C ALA A 621 7.53 9.13 -1.47
N ALA A 622 6.36 8.93 -2.08
CA ALA A 622 6.16 9.09 -3.52
C ALA A 622 6.29 10.56 -3.95
N TRP A 623 5.61 11.45 -3.25
CA TRP A 623 5.56 12.87 -3.58
C TRP A 623 6.87 13.62 -3.32
N ASP A 624 7.64 13.24 -2.31
CA ASP A 624 8.97 13.81 -2.01
C ASP A 624 9.98 13.52 -3.13
N VAL A 625 9.79 12.39 -3.82
CA VAL A 625 10.59 12.06 -5.01
C VAL A 625 9.90 12.49 -6.31
N CYS A 626 8.75 13.15 -6.24
CA CYS A 626 7.98 13.70 -7.36
C CYS A 626 7.49 12.64 -8.37
N ILE A 627 7.08 11.45 -7.92
CA ILE A 627 6.39 10.50 -8.81
C ILE A 627 4.86 10.71 -8.75
N PRO A 628 4.14 10.50 -9.87
CA PRO A 628 2.68 10.53 -9.86
C PRO A 628 2.11 9.42 -8.99
N VAL A 629 1.00 9.72 -8.32
CA VAL A 629 0.26 8.76 -7.49
C VAL A 629 -1.13 8.54 -8.08
N ALA A 630 -1.41 7.30 -8.46
CA ALA A 630 -2.77 6.81 -8.72
C ALA A 630 -3.26 6.02 -7.51
N SER A 631 -4.58 5.83 -7.40
CA SER A 631 -5.16 5.06 -6.30
C SER A 631 -6.45 4.33 -6.70
N GLU A 632 -6.78 3.33 -5.89
CA GLU A 632 -7.94 2.45 -5.98
C GLU A 632 -8.58 2.30 -4.61
N ASN A 633 -9.89 2.09 -4.56
CA ASN A 633 -10.59 1.71 -3.33
C ASN A 633 -10.43 0.22 -3.02
N ALA A 634 -9.94 -0.15 -1.83
CA ALA A 634 -9.73 -1.57 -1.49
C ALA A 634 -11.02 -2.42 -1.47
N LEU A 635 -12.17 -1.81 -1.16
CA LEU A 635 -13.47 -2.48 -1.11
C LEU A 635 -14.53 -1.67 -1.86
N PRO A 636 -15.56 -2.32 -2.43
CA PRO A 636 -16.67 -1.61 -3.04
C PRO A 636 -17.32 -0.62 -2.07
N CYS A 637 -17.37 0.65 -2.47
CA CYS A 637 -18.05 1.72 -1.72
C CYS A 637 -19.18 2.28 -2.59
N HIS A 638 -20.39 2.34 -2.03
CA HIS A 638 -21.56 2.86 -2.73
C HIS A 638 -22.24 4.01 -1.99
N ASP A 639 -21.72 4.39 -0.82
CA ASP A 639 -22.29 5.41 0.03
C ASP A 639 -21.52 6.73 -0.04
N ARG A 640 -22.20 7.79 0.42
CA ARG A 640 -21.70 9.16 0.43
C ARG A 640 -20.46 9.32 1.31
N GLU A 641 -20.34 8.56 2.38
CA GLU A 641 -19.24 8.67 3.34
C GLU A 641 -17.92 8.15 2.76
N GLY A 642 -17.92 6.95 2.18
CA GLY A 642 -16.72 6.41 1.56
C GLY A 642 -16.30 7.21 0.32
N TYR A 643 -17.23 7.71 -0.49
CA TYR A 643 -16.87 8.64 -1.57
C TYR A 643 -16.24 9.95 -1.05
N ASN A 644 -16.73 10.49 0.07
CA ASN A 644 -16.10 11.66 0.70
C ASN A 644 -14.69 11.35 1.21
N ASN A 645 -14.49 10.18 1.82
CA ASN A 645 -13.17 9.73 2.25
C ASN A 645 -12.19 9.62 1.08
N ILE A 646 -12.64 9.10 -0.07
CA ILE A 646 -11.84 9.05 -1.31
C ILE A 646 -11.50 10.46 -1.78
N LEU A 647 -12.46 11.39 -1.80
CA LEU A 647 -12.24 12.78 -2.25
C LEU A 647 -11.21 13.51 -1.39
N GLU A 648 -11.29 13.37 -0.06
CA GLU A 648 -10.36 14.02 0.87
C GLU A 648 -8.93 13.53 0.69
N ARG A 649 -8.75 12.24 0.39
CA ARG A 649 -7.46 11.62 0.12
C ARG A 649 -6.92 11.97 -1.26
N ALA A 650 -7.79 11.96 -2.27
CA ALA A 650 -7.42 12.30 -3.65
C ALA A 650 -6.99 13.77 -3.77
N LYS A 651 -7.55 14.66 -2.94
CA LYS A 651 -7.29 16.10 -2.94
C LYS A 651 -7.08 16.65 -1.53
N PRO A 652 -5.95 16.38 -0.87
CA PRO A 652 -5.69 16.87 0.49
C PRO A 652 -5.85 18.39 0.60
N LEU A 653 -6.61 18.87 1.59
CA LEU A 653 -6.98 20.30 1.71
C LEU A 653 -5.78 21.22 1.95
N ASN A 654 -4.84 20.79 2.78
CA ASN A 654 -3.76 21.61 3.31
C ASN A 654 -2.38 21.12 2.84
N ASP A 655 -2.31 20.41 1.70
CA ASP A 655 -1.00 20.07 1.13
C ASP A 655 -0.33 21.37 0.61
N PRO A 656 0.86 21.74 1.12
CA PRO A 656 1.51 23.01 0.80
C PRO A 656 1.93 23.11 -0.68
N ASP A 657 2.08 21.96 -1.34
CA ASP A 657 2.51 21.85 -2.73
C ASP A 657 1.33 21.60 -3.69
N GLY A 658 0.09 21.60 -3.17
CA GLY A 658 -1.13 21.37 -3.95
C GLY A 658 -1.21 19.96 -4.56
N ARG A 659 -0.55 18.98 -3.93
CA ARG A 659 -0.47 17.60 -4.43
C ARG A 659 -1.84 16.92 -4.38
N HIS A 660 -2.09 16.10 -5.40
CA HIS A 660 -3.33 15.36 -5.60
C HIS A 660 -3.03 14.11 -6.43
N PHE A 661 -3.96 13.17 -6.47
CA PHE A 661 -3.81 11.97 -7.30
C PHE A 661 -3.82 12.32 -8.79
N CYS A 662 -3.03 11.61 -9.60
CA CYS A 662 -3.04 11.79 -11.05
C CYS A 662 -4.19 11.03 -11.72
N ALA A 663 -4.75 10.01 -11.06
CA ALA A 663 -5.92 9.26 -11.48
C ALA A 663 -6.51 8.49 -10.29
N PHE A 664 -7.81 8.20 -10.35
CA PHE A 664 -8.49 7.31 -9.42
C PHE A 664 -9.23 6.21 -10.19
N THR A 665 -9.11 4.97 -9.74
CA THR A 665 -9.78 3.81 -10.36
C THR A 665 -10.74 3.15 -9.38
N TYR A 666 -12.03 3.12 -9.75
CA TYR A 666 -13.09 2.53 -8.95
C TYR A 666 -13.16 1.00 -9.14
N LEU A 667 -13.05 0.27 -8.03
CA LEU A 667 -13.21 -1.17 -7.91
C LEU A 667 -14.63 -1.49 -7.41
N ARG A 668 -15.54 -2.02 -8.23
CA ARG A 668 -15.43 -2.37 -9.66
C ARG A 668 -16.77 -2.19 -10.39
N LEU A 669 -16.75 -2.26 -11.72
CA LEU A 669 -17.97 -2.37 -12.52
C LEU A 669 -18.71 -3.67 -12.15
N GLY A 670 -19.96 -3.52 -11.70
CA GLY A 670 -20.84 -4.65 -11.38
C GLY A 670 -22.29 -4.20 -11.24
N PRO A 671 -23.23 -5.14 -11.03
CA PRO A 671 -24.65 -4.84 -10.91
C PRO A 671 -24.96 -3.84 -9.80
N LEU A 672 -24.29 -3.96 -8.65
CA LEU A 672 -24.48 -3.07 -7.49
C LEU A 672 -24.16 -1.60 -7.81
N LEU A 673 -23.05 -1.34 -8.51
CA LEU A 673 -22.71 0.03 -8.95
C LEU A 673 -23.79 0.60 -9.90
N MET A 674 -24.38 -0.26 -10.73
CA MET A 674 -25.36 0.10 -11.74
C MET A 674 -26.80 0.23 -11.19
N GLU A 675 -27.02 -0.05 -9.91
CA GLU A 675 -28.30 0.22 -9.26
C GLU A 675 -28.55 1.74 -9.17
N THR A 676 -29.79 2.17 -9.45
CA THR A 676 -30.14 3.59 -9.57
C THR A 676 -29.67 4.43 -8.38
N GLN A 677 -29.85 3.95 -7.14
CA GLN A 677 -29.47 4.70 -5.94
C GLN A 677 -27.95 4.85 -5.80
N ASN A 678 -27.20 3.77 -6.03
CA ASN A 678 -25.74 3.76 -5.93
C ASN A 678 -25.12 4.57 -7.06
N PHE A 679 -25.71 4.51 -8.25
CA PHE A 679 -25.22 5.21 -9.43
C PHE A 679 -25.39 6.73 -9.33
N VAL A 680 -26.46 7.20 -8.67
CA VAL A 680 -26.64 8.64 -8.40
C VAL A 680 -25.54 9.18 -7.47
N GLU A 681 -25.20 8.44 -6.41
CA GLU A 681 -24.08 8.84 -5.53
C GLU A 681 -22.72 8.72 -6.25
N PHE A 682 -22.55 7.72 -7.12
CA PHE A 682 -21.37 7.61 -7.97
C PHE A 682 -21.23 8.79 -8.95
N GLU A 683 -22.31 9.20 -9.62
CA GLU A 683 -22.32 10.40 -10.47
C GLU A 683 -21.92 11.65 -9.68
N ARG A 684 -22.47 11.81 -8.47
CA ARG A 684 -22.11 12.91 -7.56
C ARG A 684 -20.62 12.87 -7.21
N PHE A 685 -20.08 11.70 -6.91
CA PHE A 685 -18.66 11.51 -6.65
C PHE A 685 -17.80 11.92 -7.87
N VAL A 686 -18.14 11.44 -9.08
CA VAL A 686 -17.40 11.76 -10.31
C VAL A 686 -17.36 13.28 -10.55
N LYS A 687 -18.48 13.99 -10.40
CA LYS A 687 -18.52 15.45 -10.51
C LYS A 687 -17.59 16.13 -9.50
N ARG A 688 -17.62 15.72 -8.23
CA ARG A 688 -16.80 16.34 -7.17
C ARG A 688 -15.30 16.06 -7.35
N ILE A 689 -14.93 14.84 -7.77
CA ILE A 689 -13.53 14.50 -8.00
C ILE A 689 -12.99 15.15 -9.29
N HIS A 690 -13.85 15.52 -10.24
CA HIS A 690 -13.51 16.42 -11.34
C HIS A 690 -13.42 17.90 -10.95
N GLY A 691 -13.84 18.24 -9.74
CA GLY A 691 -13.85 19.62 -9.24
C GLY A 691 -15.04 20.44 -9.73
N GLU A 692 -16.13 19.78 -10.13
CA GLU A 692 -17.38 20.42 -10.53
C GLU A 692 -18.23 20.78 -9.30
N ALA A 693 -19.05 21.82 -9.43
CA ALA A 693 -20.01 22.20 -8.39
C ALA A 693 -21.19 21.22 -8.38
N VAL A 694 -21.50 20.65 -7.21
CA VAL A 694 -22.67 19.80 -7.00
C VAL A 694 -23.68 20.55 -6.15
N LEU A 695 -24.89 20.74 -6.68
CA LEU A 695 -26.02 21.24 -5.92
C LEU A 695 -26.61 20.07 -5.12
N ASP A 696 -26.33 20.02 -3.82
CA ASP A 696 -27.02 19.09 -2.92
C ASP A 696 -28.49 19.53 -2.82
N LEU A 697 -29.37 18.83 -3.56
CA LEU A 697 -30.81 18.93 -3.38
C LEU A 697 -31.12 18.40 -1.97
N HIS A 698 -31.16 19.30 -0.99
CA HIS A 698 -31.66 19.01 0.34
C HIS A 698 -33.14 18.63 0.19
N SER A 699 -33.45 17.34 0.27
CA SER A 699 -34.82 16.83 0.38
C SER A 699 -35.01 16.19 1.74
#